data_AF-A0A2L2WW97-F1
#
_entry.id   AF-A0A2L2WW97-F1
#
_cell.length_a   1.000
_cell.length_b   1.000
_cell.length_c   1.000
_cell.angle_alpha   90.00
_cell.angle_beta   90.00
_cell.angle_gamma   90.00
#
_symmetry.space_group_name_H-M   'P 1'
#
loop_
_entity.id
_entity.type
_entity.pdbx_description
1 polymer ?
#
loop_
_entity_poly.entity_id
_entity_poly.type
_entity_poly.pdbx_seq_one_letter_code
_entity_poly.pdbx_strand_id
1 'polypeptide(L)'
;MRKKLQLFLSLCLVLFTSLGTAKAQSLPAFPHMYYPGEFVTEVTDGMKVVITPVGQTGGNIWMQPEGSYLQVPATPNNNGKYPNQWVETDPSSYGIFIIEKVGTMTNEVTGEEHDTYRIKNEATGRYLKKKDRESSIMEWTDDVEQAFECTILAPEGYPENTIKDGVTYEPVTDNPRAWIGVGGTIATPVVGGYIICDANLEVDEEGNKRYIYFCAYEGGQFLSYIDTNQVGFKTYSEYANEDYSTALYTLATALFNNNTDFDSYPVGNDVGCYSAAAIENMKTVWAEFETAIDGGATSYEACAAIYAKIAEAKATLDASLVGLEDGKYYYLFSGVNDYLNTDGNELRAKRSYTIPEAANVSTTDARFWWQVIKGEDGTYSLKNYSTGKYAGPITDENYTVQKVGDTPFAFNIETATSVPGKTGYFTVIGTNGQQIHDSEVGENSYGFGVVRWNNVAAPRGCWKFITVDPQMIENVVEELAQERLNVELNELYLNASATYNKERIYTTDEAENDGVFSIPADGKLLSETQITSNAQHQGEGSIAALLDGDMQSYFHSAWSSAYAPAGQYHCLDLDLGEQMQIVTLKYARRPWSNQNLTPTKVNIYAANDTTNATGKWNYIGTYTLKQNVASTYQRTVDGVQVDSLIANAGGMTGFDLGATYQYVRMEVLSNVSLDTRGPGNANELGGIPYFTIAELRAYAGKFDEVASKAFMAVSEPVRNALAENLKIASAAYNEGTATREIIDNLQQAYDNFLKEFADSEVVKTALSDTKSKLNAYNSLLGEEIGMFPAEAKTAADEVVANVEAYLTDLDEKGEAITLSKVEELVAQLEAAISTLNSTLILPEVGKIYALRGVRASNSSADARGENALVYATGNGSTLKYVVDTLNEIDPATNLNYLWKVEECGNGQIALRNLATGFYLDTLQNKLSTALRNVEEKALVGYQSAMIPRGFNLIIGKYNDKDVYMNFQGDGVNMVTWNVAGAATNSNVKFVEIDAFEPETESDALYATWPTVRDGYQIMTLPFGVYYVEEESAQAYTLLGEKAGEGENNPTLELKAINDGDIIPAGTPFILQTTDTISYTMNLDAYDPFNIPYVFEVVNPENGTITGTMTGENLSWDVFGKGVFRNGNLTYISSETSGNRSIPGNSGYINYVETTETGDAFIELTGGSLTTGIAGGVIVDNNAKVNVYTISGVQVRKAVKAA
;
A
#
# COMPACT_ATOMS: atom_id res chain seq x y z
N MET A 1 -35.32 -48.20 23.95
CA MET A 1 -35.56 -46.76 23.65
C MET A 1 -34.41 -46.12 22.90
N ARG A 2 -33.20 -45.96 23.46
CA ARG A 2 -32.06 -45.24 22.82
C ARG A 2 -31.91 -45.41 21.30
N LYS A 3 -31.85 -46.63 20.74
CA LYS A 3 -31.74 -46.83 19.27
C LYS A 3 -32.90 -46.25 18.44
N LYS A 4 -34.14 -46.18 18.95
CA LYS A 4 -35.25 -45.48 18.26
C LYS A 4 -35.15 -43.95 18.42
N LEU A 5 -34.64 -43.47 19.55
CA LEU A 5 -34.42 -42.02 19.75
C LEU A 5 -33.27 -41.52 18.86
N GLN A 6 -32.20 -42.31 18.71
CA GLN A 6 -31.11 -42.03 17.76
C GLN A 6 -31.60 -42.11 16.31
N LEU A 7 -32.42 -43.09 15.93
CA LEU A 7 -32.96 -43.15 14.57
C LEU A 7 -33.88 -41.95 14.26
N PHE A 8 -34.66 -41.49 15.24
CA PHE A 8 -35.50 -40.29 15.11
C PHE A 8 -34.67 -39.00 15.06
N LEU A 9 -33.65 -38.87 15.92
CA LEU A 9 -32.69 -37.76 15.89
C LEU A 9 -31.90 -37.73 14.57
N SER A 10 -31.46 -38.86 14.03
CA SER A 10 -30.81 -38.92 12.71
C SER A 10 -31.77 -38.61 11.56
N LEU A 11 -33.05 -38.98 11.65
CA LEU A 11 -34.04 -38.59 10.63
C LEU A 11 -34.32 -37.07 10.67
N CYS A 12 -34.44 -36.50 11.87
CA CYS A 12 -34.52 -35.04 12.04
C CYS A 12 -33.24 -34.36 11.56
N LEU A 13 -32.05 -34.88 11.89
CA LEU A 13 -30.78 -34.28 11.48
C LEU A 13 -30.64 -34.30 9.96
N VAL A 14 -30.97 -35.41 9.29
CA VAL A 14 -30.97 -35.48 7.81
C VAL A 14 -31.94 -34.48 7.19
N LEU A 15 -33.14 -34.30 7.78
CA LEU A 15 -34.10 -33.27 7.33
C LEU A 15 -33.63 -31.82 7.58
N PHE A 16 -32.76 -31.59 8.56
CA PHE A 16 -32.15 -30.28 8.80
C PHE A 16 -30.84 -30.05 8.01
N THR A 17 -30.09 -31.11 7.66
CA THR A 17 -28.87 -30.99 6.84
C THR A 17 -29.13 -31.03 5.33
N SER A 18 -30.31 -31.49 4.89
CA SER A 18 -30.76 -31.29 3.50
C SER A 18 -31.24 -29.86 3.24
N LEU A 19 -31.50 -29.08 4.30
CA LEU A 19 -31.62 -27.62 4.22
C LEU A 19 -30.23 -27.01 4.33
N GLY A 20 -29.47 -27.10 3.23
CA GLY A 20 -28.20 -26.38 3.09
C GLY A 20 -28.41 -24.88 3.30
N THR A 21 -27.40 -24.19 3.81
CA THR A 21 -27.47 -22.78 4.25
C THR A 21 -27.49 -21.76 3.11
N ALA A 22 -28.40 -21.94 2.14
CA ALA A 22 -29.01 -20.80 1.50
C ALA A 22 -29.71 -19.99 2.61
N LYS A 23 -29.33 -18.72 2.80
CA LYS A 23 -30.19 -17.78 3.52
C LYS A 23 -31.52 -17.77 2.76
N ALA A 24 -32.60 -18.18 3.39
CA ALA A 24 -33.93 -18.05 2.82
C ALA A 24 -34.27 -16.55 2.77
N GLN A 25 -33.82 -15.86 1.72
CA GLN A 25 -34.33 -14.55 1.35
C GLN A 25 -35.85 -14.71 1.19
N SER A 26 -36.58 -14.09 2.10
CA SER A 26 -38.04 -14.00 2.03
C SER A 26 -38.38 -13.15 0.81
N LEU A 27 -38.58 -13.81 -0.33
CA LEU A 27 -38.76 -13.14 -1.62
C LEU A 27 -39.81 -12.02 -1.50
N PRO A 28 -39.62 -10.89 -2.22
CA PRO A 28 -40.46 -9.72 -2.05
C PRO A 28 -41.95 -10.08 -2.12
N ALA A 29 -42.76 -9.51 -1.23
CA ALA A 29 -44.19 -9.47 -1.49
C ALA A 29 -44.42 -8.63 -2.76
N PHE A 30 -45.43 -8.97 -3.57
CA PHE A 30 -45.80 -8.12 -4.69
C PHE A 30 -46.16 -6.73 -4.13
N PRO A 31 -45.42 -5.68 -4.49
CA PRO A 31 -45.63 -4.38 -3.88
C PRO A 31 -46.88 -3.71 -4.44
N HIS A 32 -47.50 -2.84 -3.64
CA HIS A 32 -48.37 -1.82 -4.22
C HIS A 32 -47.51 -0.89 -5.09
N MET A 33 -48.06 -0.44 -6.22
CA MET A 33 -47.36 0.38 -7.20
C MET A 33 -48.04 1.74 -7.28
N TYR A 34 -47.25 2.78 -7.53
CA TYR A 34 -47.70 4.16 -7.43
C TYR A 34 -47.18 4.96 -8.61
N TYR A 35 -48.08 5.67 -9.27
CA TYR A 35 -47.70 6.67 -10.25
C TYR A 35 -46.99 7.84 -9.57
N PRO A 36 -45.82 8.26 -10.08
CA PRO A 36 -45.10 9.41 -9.56
C PRO A 36 -45.80 10.69 -10.05
N GLY A 37 -46.45 11.39 -9.12
CA GLY A 37 -47.22 12.60 -9.37
C GLY A 37 -46.35 13.85 -9.49
N GLU A 38 -46.94 15.01 -9.20
CA GLU A 38 -46.25 16.30 -9.22
C GLU A 38 -45.10 16.36 -8.22
N PHE A 39 -44.07 17.15 -8.54
CA PHE A 39 -42.97 17.46 -7.63
C PHE A 39 -43.45 18.18 -6.36
N VAL A 40 -42.86 17.83 -5.22
CA VAL A 40 -43.08 18.45 -3.91
C VAL A 40 -42.29 19.75 -3.81
N THR A 41 -42.95 20.86 -3.49
CA THR A 41 -42.30 22.18 -3.38
C THR A 41 -42.06 22.66 -1.95
N GLU A 42 -42.50 21.90 -0.95
CA GLU A 42 -42.35 22.20 0.49
C GLU A 42 -42.27 20.86 1.24
N VAL A 43 -41.24 20.67 2.07
CA VAL A 43 -41.05 19.46 2.90
C VAL A 43 -41.66 19.68 4.27
N THR A 44 -42.38 18.69 4.80
CA THR A 44 -43.01 18.77 6.13
C THR A 44 -42.89 17.46 6.89
N ASP A 45 -42.93 17.51 8.23
CA ASP A 45 -42.91 16.33 9.09
C ASP A 45 -44.02 15.32 8.77
N GLY A 46 -43.67 14.04 8.75
CA GLY A 46 -44.54 12.92 8.40
C GLY A 46 -44.97 12.87 6.94
N MET A 47 -44.43 13.74 6.07
CA MET A 47 -44.73 13.71 4.63
C MET A 47 -44.25 12.40 4.03
N LYS A 48 -45.07 11.82 3.16
CA LYS A 48 -44.71 10.67 2.33
C LYS A 48 -44.35 11.12 0.94
N VAL A 49 -43.17 10.74 0.47
CA VAL A 49 -42.62 11.10 -0.84
C VAL A 49 -42.06 9.90 -1.57
N VAL A 50 -41.98 10.05 -2.88
CA VAL A 50 -41.12 9.27 -3.78
C VAL A 50 -39.86 10.06 -4.05
N ILE A 51 -38.69 9.40 -4.12
CA ILE A 51 -37.40 10.04 -4.41
C ILE A 51 -36.89 9.61 -5.80
N THR A 52 -36.48 10.57 -6.64
CA THR A 52 -36.01 10.39 -8.03
C THR A 52 -34.72 11.21 -8.26
N PRO A 53 -33.78 10.84 -9.16
CA PRO A 53 -32.59 11.65 -9.42
C PRO A 53 -32.93 12.79 -10.41
N VAL A 54 -32.32 13.96 -10.22
CA VAL A 54 -32.56 15.17 -11.04
C VAL A 54 -31.26 15.96 -11.25
N GLY A 55 -31.18 16.77 -12.31
CA GLY A 55 -29.99 17.55 -12.66
C GLY A 55 -29.01 16.81 -13.57
N GLN A 56 -28.34 17.53 -14.50
CA GLN A 56 -27.40 16.97 -15.49
C GLN A 56 -25.95 17.43 -15.26
N THR A 57 -25.02 16.49 -15.21
CA THR A 57 -23.55 16.73 -15.27
C THR A 57 -22.93 16.04 -16.49
N GLY A 58 -21.85 16.63 -17.03
CA GLY A 58 -21.01 16.08 -18.12
C GLY A 58 -21.70 15.78 -19.46
N GLY A 59 -23.02 15.98 -19.57
CA GLY A 59 -23.84 15.46 -20.67
C GLY A 59 -24.20 13.97 -20.55
N ASN A 60 -23.82 13.29 -19.46
CA ASN A 60 -24.13 11.88 -19.20
C ASN A 60 -24.44 11.67 -17.70
N ILE A 61 -25.72 11.66 -17.36
CA ILE A 61 -26.19 10.94 -16.16
C ILE A 61 -26.33 9.47 -16.57
N TRP A 62 -25.83 8.53 -15.76
CA TRP A 62 -26.00 7.09 -16.01
C TRP A 62 -27.42 6.56 -15.69
N MET A 63 -28.39 7.44 -15.45
CA MET A 63 -29.77 7.15 -15.02
C MET A 63 -30.74 8.15 -15.67
N GLN A 64 -31.97 7.74 -15.97
CA GLN A 64 -32.98 8.62 -16.55
C GLN A 64 -33.60 9.57 -15.49
N PRO A 65 -33.45 10.91 -15.61
CA PRO A 65 -34.18 11.85 -14.77
C PRO A 65 -35.69 11.62 -14.91
N GLU A 66 -36.41 11.66 -13.79
CA GLU A 66 -37.86 11.39 -13.71
C GLU A 66 -38.30 9.97 -14.15
N GLY A 67 -37.39 9.13 -14.65
CA GLY A 67 -37.62 7.71 -14.97
C GLY A 67 -37.03 6.74 -13.94
N SER A 68 -36.02 7.16 -13.19
CA SER A 68 -35.41 6.36 -12.12
C SER A 68 -35.96 6.74 -10.73
N TYR A 69 -36.15 5.75 -9.86
CA TYR A 69 -36.74 5.92 -8.53
C TYR A 69 -35.99 5.14 -7.45
N LEU A 70 -35.76 5.76 -6.29
CA LEU A 70 -35.07 5.15 -5.15
C LEU A 70 -35.99 4.12 -4.49
N GLN A 71 -35.48 2.92 -4.22
CA GLN A 71 -36.19 1.88 -3.47
C GLN A 71 -35.25 1.18 -2.48
N VAL A 72 -35.83 0.65 -1.41
CA VAL A 72 -35.15 -0.22 -0.43
C VAL A 72 -35.37 -1.68 -0.85
N PRO A 73 -34.32 -2.50 -0.99
CA PRO A 73 -34.48 -3.94 -1.22
C PRO A 73 -35.33 -4.58 -0.13
N ALA A 74 -36.37 -5.34 -0.52
CA ALA A 74 -37.23 -6.04 0.43
C ALA A 74 -36.47 -7.08 1.29
N THR A 75 -35.32 -7.56 0.80
CA THR A 75 -34.40 -8.47 1.48
C THR A 75 -32.97 -7.93 1.48
N PRO A 76 -32.16 -8.24 2.51
CA PRO A 76 -30.75 -7.91 2.49
C PRO A 76 -29.99 -8.74 1.45
N ASN A 77 -28.83 -8.23 1.02
CA ASN A 77 -27.87 -8.95 0.21
C ASN A 77 -27.20 -10.10 1.00
N ASN A 78 -26.31 -10.84 0.33
CA ASN A 78 -25.64 -12.01 0.91
C ASN A 78 -24.87 -11.69 2.21
N ASN A 79 -24.35 -10.47 2.35
CA ASN A 79 -23.64 -9.99 3.54
C ASN A 79 -24.58 -9.54 4.68
N GLY A 80 -25.90 -9.71 4.54
CA GLY A 80 -26.90 -9.27 5.54
C GLY A 80 -27.16 -7.77 5.53
N LYS A 81 -26.65 -7.03 4.55
CA LYS A 81 -26.83 -5.58 4.41
C LYS A 81 -27.99 -5.26 3.48
N TYR A 82 -28.71 -4.18 3.76
CA TYR A 82 -29.68 -3.59 2.83
C TYR A 82 -28.99 -2.44 2.10
N PRO A 83 -28.40 -2.64 0.90
CA PRO A 83 -27.95 -1.52 0.07
C PRO A 83 -29.15 -0.71 -0.42
N ASN A 84 -28.93 0.47 -1.00
CA ASN A 84 -29.96 1.15 -1.78
C ASN A 84 -30.04 0.61 -3.22
N GLN A 85 -31.15 0.86 -3.91
CA GLN A 85 -31.29 0.63 -5.36
C GLN A 85 -32.03 1.80 -5.99
N TRP A 86 -31.54 2.31 -7.13
CA TRP A 86 -32.37 3.08 -8.06
C TRP A 86 -32.90 2.11 -9.13
N VAL A 87 -34.18 2.21 -9.47
CA VAL A 87 -34.81 1.37 -10.51
C VAL A 87 -35.48 2.24 -11.57
N GLU A 88 -35.34 1.86 -12.84
CA GLU A 88 -35.98 2.55 -13.99
C GLU A 88 -37.43 2.08 -14.20
N THR A 89 -38.18 2.06 -13.10
CA THR A 89 -39.58 1.60 -13.03
C THR A 89 -40.33 2.45 -12.02
N ASP A 90 -41.63 2.66 -12.23
CA ASP A 90 -42.49 3.40 -11.31
C ASP A 90 -42.34 2.95 -9.84
N PRO A 91 -42.52 3.88 -8.87
CA PRO A 91 -42.38 3.61 -7.45
C PRO A 91 -43.24 2.45 -6.94
N SER A 92 -42.59 1.53 -6.23
CA SER A 92 -43.27 0.50 -5.44
C SER A 92 -43.50 0.96 -4.00
N SER A 93 -44.20 0.18 -3.17
CA SER A 93 -44.29 0.41 -1.72
C SER A 93 -42.93 0.46 -1.01
N TYR A 94 -41.90 -0.14 -1.60
CA TYR A 94 -40.52 -0.05 -1.13
C TYR A 94 -39.78 1.21 -1.61
N GLY A 95 -40.40 2.04 -2.46
CA GLY A 95 -39.94 3.38 -2.86
C GLY A 95 -40.70 4.55 -2.23
N ILE A 96 -41.58 4.27 -1.25
CA ILE A 96 -42.26 5.31 -0.46
C ILE A 96 -41.44 5.60 0.80
N PHE A 97 -41.11 6.88 1.00
CA PHE A 97 -40.33 7.35 2.14
C PHE A 97 -41.13 8.36 2.97
N ILE A 98 -41.16 8.11 4.28
CA ILE A 98 -41.62 9.05 5.31
C ILE A 98 -40.44 9.95 5.66
N ILE A 99 -40.66 11.26 5.59
CA ILE A 99 -39.73 12.28 6.05
C ILE A 99 -40.09 12.62 7.49
N GLU A 100 -39.43 11.97 8.45
CA GLU A 100 -39.65 12.20 9.89
C GLU A 100 -38.77 13.36 10.37
N LYS A 101 -39.35 14.44 10.88
CA LYS A 101 -38.59 15.54 11.51
C LYS A 101 -38.13 15.08 12.89
N VAL A 102 -36.84 15.28 13.18
CA VAL A 102 -36.22 14.82 14.44
C VAL A 102 -35.60 15.96 15.25
N GLY A 103 -35.33 17.11 14.63
CA GLY A 103 -34.76 18.25 15.30
C GLY A 103 -34.66 19.48 14.39
N THR A 104 -33.69 20.34 14.70
CA THR A 104 -33.30 21.55 13.98
C THR A 104 -31.78 21.68 14.09
N MET A 105 -31.12 22.10 13.02
CA MET A 105 -29.71 22.50 13.04
C MET A 105 -29.59 23.97 12.62
N THR A 106 -28.80 24.74 13.36
CA THR A 106 -28.42 26.10 12.95
C THR A 106 -27.41 25.99 11.81
N ASN A 107 -27.68 26.61 10.66
CA ASN A 107 -26.81 26.51 9.51
C ASN A 107 -25.47 27.18 9.78
N GLU A 108 -24.39 26.41 9.65
CA GLU A 108 -23.01 26.82 9.93
C GLU A 108 -22.44 27.89 8.97
N VAL A 109 -23.22 28.34 7.97
CA VAL A 109 -22.90 29.46 6.98
C VAL A 109 -24.08 30.47 7.37
N THR A 110 -25.37 30.15 7.18
CA THR A 110 -26.40 31.22 7.14
C THR A 110 -27.01 31.61 8.49
N GLY A 111 -26.69 30.90 9.58
CA GLY A 111 -27.36 31.06 10.89
C GLY A 111 -28.84 30.66 10.89
N GLU A 112 -29.39 30.21 9.76
CA GLU A 112 -30.79 29.78 9.63
C GLU A 112 -31.01 28.46 10.36
N GLU A 113 -32.05 28.37 11.18
CA GLU A 113 -32.48 27.07 11.71
C GLU A 113 -33.18 26.26 10.61
N HIS A 114 -32.47 25.26 10.09
CA HIS A 114 -33.02 24.27 9.17
C HIS A 114 -33.53 23.06 9.94
N ASP A 115 -34.71 22.57 9.58
CA ASP A 115 -35.26 21.34 10.16
C ASP A 115 -34.37 20.14 9.82
N THR A 116 -34.05 19.31 10.83
CA THR A 116 -33.36 18.02 10.61
C THR A 116 -34.36 16.89 10.49
N TYR A 117 -34.09 16.02 9.53
CA TYR A 117 -34.96 14.94 9.11
C TYR A 117 -34.22 13.60 9.14
N ARG A 118 -34.97 12.51 9.28
CA ARG A 118 -34.49 11.16 8.98
C ARG A 118 -35.38 10.54 7.91
N ILE A 119 -34.76 10.04 6.84
CA ILE A 119 -35.46 9.44 5.72
C ILE A 119 -35.74 7.98 6.06
N LYS A 120 -37.02 7.62 6.16
CA LYS A 120 -37.49 6.31 6.59
C LYS A 120 -38.34 5.67 5.51
N ASN A 121 -38.06 4.43 5.15
CA ASN A 121 -38.86 3.69 4.20
C ASN A 121 -40.16 3.18 4.84
N GLU A 122 -41.32 3.43 4.22
CA GLU A 122 -42.62 3.05 4.81
C GLU A 122 -42.75 1.52 4.94
N ALA A 123 -42.47 0.76 3.88
CA ALA A 123 -42.75 -0.68 3.85
C ALA A 123 -41.81 -1.51 4.76
N THR A 124 -40.55 -1.11 4.91
CA THR A 124 -39.58 -1.82 5.78
C THR A 124 -39.45 -1.22 7.17
N GLY A 125 -39.91 0.02 7.39
CA GLY A 125 -39.68 0.79 8.61
C GLY A 125 -38.22 1.22 8.84
N ARG A 126 -37.30 0.89 7.92
CA ARG A 126 -35.86 1.17 8.03
C ARG A 126 -35.53 2.62 7.67
N TYR A 127 -34.56 3.19 8.38
CA TYR A 127 -33.96 4.49 8.11
C TYR A 127 -32.79 4.35 7.13
N LEU A 128 -32.52 5.40 6.36
CA LEU A 128 -31.25 5.55 5.66
C LEU A 128 -30.14 5.57 6.72
N LYS A 129 -29.07 4.79 6.55
CA LYS A 129 -28.02 4.62 7.57
C LYS A 129 -26.92 5.67 7.41
N LYS A 130 -26.48 6.27 8.54
CA LYS A 130 -25.28 7.12 8.59
C LYS A 130 -24.03 6.33 8.15
N LYS A 131 -23.11 7.02 7.49
CA LYS A 131 -21.71 6.61 7.27
C LYS A 131 -20.79 7.61 7.98
N ASP A 132 -19.65 7.13 8.47
CA ASP A 132 -18.65 7.93 9.19
C ASP A 132 -17.53 8.46 8.26
N ARG A 133 -17.81 8.51 6.95
CA ARG A 133 -17.01 9.05 5.84
C ARG A 133 -17.71 8.79 4.50
N GLU A 134 -17.14 9.32 3.42
CA GLU A 134 -17.50 8.98 2.03
C GLU A 134 -17.59 7.46 1.78
N SER A 135 -18.62 7.04 1.04
CA SER A 135 -18.91 5.64 0.77
C SER A 135 -19.69 5.49 -0.53
N SER A 136 -19.13 4.71 -1.46
CA SER A 136 -19.78 4.35 -2.73
C SER A 136 -20.95 3.35 -2.60
N ILE A 137 -21.41 3.08 -1.36
CA ILE A 137 -22.52 2.15 -1.06
C ILE A 137 -23.32 2.69 0.14
N MET A 138 -24.54 3.18 -0.10
CA MET A 138 -25.47 3.49 1.01
C MET A 138 -26.06 2.21 1.61
N GLU A 139 -26.55 2.29 2.85
CA GLU A 139 -27.15 1.18 3.59
C GLU A 139 -28.43 1.62 4.32
N TRP A 140 -29.32 0.68 4.66
CA TRP A 140 -30.55 0.92 5.44
C TRP A 140 -30.55 0.16 6.77
N THR A 141 -30.99 0.82 7.84
CA THR A 141 -30.90 0.38 9.24
C THR A 141 -32.26 0.36 9.94
N ASP A 142 -32.49 -0.62 10.81
CA ASP A 142 -33.59 -0.67 11.78
C ASP A 142 -33.18 -0.09 13.15
N ASP A 143 -31.89 0.09 13.39
CA ASP A 143 -31.38 0.90 14.50
C ASP A 143 -31.48 2.39 14.17
N VAL A 144 -32.28 3.10 14.97
CA VAL A 144 -32.58 4.54 14.83
C VAL A 144 -31.43 5.45 15.32
N GLU A 145 -30.48 4.92 16.10
CA GLU A 145 -29.26 5.63 16.50
C GLU A 145 -28.21 5.63 15.37
N GLN A 146 -28.28 4.65 14.46
CA GLN A 146 -27.46 4.57 13.25
C GLN A 146 -28.09 5.28 12.03
N ALA A 147 -29.21 5.98 12.21
CA ALA A 147 -29.90 6.68 11.13
C ALA A 147 -29.15 7.93 10.68
N PHE A 148 -29.14 8.20 9.37
CA PHE A 148 -28.66 9.44 8.78
C PHE A 148 -29.64 10.56 9.12
N GLU A 149 -29.16 11.56 9.86
CA GLU A 149 -29.90 12.78 10.17
C GLU A 149 -29.41 13.91 9.27
N CYS A 150 -30.31 14.48 8.49
CA CYS A 150 -29.96 15.35 7.37
C CYS A 150 -30.86 16.57 7.26
N THR A 151 -30.33 17.63 6.64
CA THR A 151 -31.16 18.70 6.08
C THR A 151 -31.62 18.31 4.68
N ILE A 152 -32.84 18.69 4.32
CA ILE A 152 -33.43 18.47 3.00
C ILE A 152 -33.87 19.85 2.47
N LEU A 153 -33.01 20.49 1.68
CA LEU A 153 -33.16 21.90 1.28
C LEU A 153 -33.30 22.01 -0.24
N ALA A 154 -34.12 22.94 -0.74
CA ALA A 154 -34.24 23.14 -2.19
C ALA A 154 -32.88 23.62 -2.76
N PRO A 155 -32.46 23.15 -3.95
CA PRO A 155 -31.20 23.59 -4.55
C PRO A 155 -31.32 25.07 -4.91
N GLU A 156 -30.44 25.88 -4.35
CA GLU A 156 -30.47 27.31 -4.59
C GLU A 156 -29.88 27.62 -5.98
N GLY A 157 -30.78 27.71 -6.95
CA GLY A 157 -30.69 28.66 -8.05
C GLY A 157 -29.71 28.35 -9.20
N TYR A 158 -29.43 29.32 -10.06
CA TYR A 158 -30.08 30.64 -10.18
C TYR A 158 -30.18 31.03 -11.68
N PRO A 159 -30.10 32.32 -12.02
CA PRO A 159 -29.32 32.79 -13.16
C PRO A 159 -28.17 33.73 -12.73
N GLU A 160 -27.06 33.82 -13.50
CA GLU A 160 -26.11 34.94 -13.36
C GLU A 160 -26.67 36.10 -14.21
N ASN A 161 -25.89 36.65 -15.14
CA ASN A 161 -26.43 37.40 -16.27
C ASN A 161 -27.11 36.48 -17.32
N THR A 162 -27.82 35.42 -16.90
CA THR A 162 -28.31 34.37 -17.81
C THR A 162 -29.36 34.88 -18.78
N ILE A 163 -29.11 34.66 -20.08
CA ILE A 163 -30.17 34.56 -21.07
C ILE A 163 -29.76 33.46 -22.08
N LYS A 164 -30.47 32.32 -22.22
CA LYS A 164 -30.43 31.58 -23.52
C LYS A 164 -31.71 31.56 -24.35
N ASP A 165 -31.62 31.89 -25.65
CA ASP A 165 -30.40 32.21 -26.45
C ASP A 165 -29.73 33.58 -26.12
N GLY A 166 -28.45 33.64 -25.69
CA GLY A 166 -27.49 32.56 -25.37
C GLY A 166 -26.30 32.95 -24.48
N VAL A 167 -25.80 32.09 -23.57
CA VAL A 167 -26.30 31.73 -22.21
C VAL A 167 -25.32 32.30 -21.17
N THR A 168 -25.71 32.41 -19.89
CA THR A 168 -24.82 32.86 -18.80
C THR A 168 -25.32 32.44 -17.40
N TYR A 169 -25.47 31.14 -17.11
CA TYR A 169 -25.82 30.64 -15.75
C TYR A 169 -24.55 30.42 -14.91
N GLU A 170 -24.44 31.08 -13.75
CA GLU A 170 -23.48 30.86 -12.63
C GLU A 170 -23.80 31.79 -11.43
N PRO A 171 -24.63 31.39 -10.45
CA PRO A 171 -24.22 31.73 -9.07
C PRO A 171 -24.09 30.53 -8.15
N VAL A 172 -23.34 30.77 -7.08
CA VAL A 172 -23.00 29.82 -6.03
C VAL A 172 -23.81 30.14 -4.79
N THR A 173 -24.33 29.10 -4.16
CA THR A 173 -25.03 29.20 -2.87
C THR A 173 -24.00 29.39 -1.78
N ASP A 174 -24.26 30.31 -0.86
CA ASP A 174 -23.53 30.29 0.40
C ASP A 174 -23.82 28.94 1.10
N ASN A 175 -25.11 28.65 1.36
CA ASN A 175 -25.55 27.41 2.01
C ASN A 175 -25.06 26.11 1.32
N PRO A 176 -24.01 25.43 1.84
CA PRO A 176 -23.42 24.27 1.16
C PRO A 176 -24.38 23.10 1.17
N ARG A 177 -25.24 23.00 2.20
CA ARG A 177 -26.30 22.00 2.32
C ARG A 177 -27.46 22.22 1.33
N ALA A 178 -27.43 23.31 0.55
CA ALA A 178 -28.33 23.62 -0.57
C ALA A 178 -27.59 23.82 -1.92
N TRP A 179 -26.26 23.59 -1.96
CA TRP A 179 -25.41 23.92 -3.11
C TRP A 179 -25.49 22.86 -4.22
N ILE A 180 -25.75 23.31 -5.44
CA ILE A 180 -25.54 22.54 -6.68
C ILE A 180 -24.24 23.02 -7.38
N GLY A 181 -23.27 22.11 -7.53
CA GLY A 181 -21.86 22.46 -7.79
C GLY A 181 -21.47 22.64 -9.26
N VAL A 182 -20.44 23.47 -9.49
CA VAL A 182 -19.96 23.88 -10.83
C VAL A 182 -18.91 22.90 -11.38
N GLY A 183 -19.32 21.65 -11.66
CA GLY A 183 -18.50 20.57 -12.21
C GLY A 183 -18.18 20.74 -13.72
N GLY A 184 -17.76 21.93 -14.16
CA GLY A 184 -17.48 22.26 -15.56
C GLY A 184 -18.67 22.12 -16.53
N THR A 185 -19.87 21.91 -15.99
CA THR A 185 -21.12 21.70 -16.72
C THR A 185 -22.24 22.43 -15.96
N ILE A 186 -23.12 23.14 -16.67
CA ILE A 186 -24.22 23.88 -16.06
C ILE A 186 -25.31 22.89 -15.58
N ALA A 187 -25.35 22.62 -14.28
CA ALA A 187 -26.51 22.00 -13.66
C ALA A 187 -27.66 23.03 -13.58
N THR A 188 -28.90 22.60 -13.85
CA THR A 188 -30.08 23.48 -13.78
C THR A 188 -30.95 23.04 -12.59
N PRO A 189 -31.33 23.94 -11.66
CA PRO A 189 -32.20 23.58 -10.55
C PRO A 189 -33.56 23.11 -11.08
N VAL A 190 -34.09 22.05 -10.47
CA VAL A 190 -35.38 21.45 -10.84
C VAL A 190 -36.39 21.81 -9.75
N VAL A 191 -37.60 22.19 -10.15
CA VAL A 191 -38.68 22.55 -9.21
C VAL A 191 -39.06 21.32 -8.40
N GLY A 192 -38.84 21.36 -7.08
CA GLY A 192 -39.00 20.20 -6.18
C GLY A 192 -37.88 19.16 -6.26
N GLY A 193 -36.73 19.54 -6.84
CA GLY A 193 -35.43 19.02 -6.43
C GLY A 193 -35.08 19.49 -5.02
N TYR A 194 -34.24 18.73 -4.34
CA TYR A 194 -33.67 18.98 -3.02
C TYR A 194 -32.21 18.51 -3.00
N ILE A 195 -31.36 19.20 -2.25
CA ILE A 195 -30.06 18.71 -1.79
C ILE A 195 -30.27 18.05 -0.42
N ILE A 196 -29.61 16.92 -0.20
CA ILE A 196 -29.71 16.17 1.06
C ILE A 196 -28.29 15.98 1.61
N CYS A 197 -28.04 16.54 2.79
CA CYS A 197 -26.71 16.66 3.40
C CYS A 197 -26.77 16.38 4.89
N ASP A 198 -25.70 15.83 5.49
CA ASP A 198 -25.65 15.53 6.93
C ASP A 198 -25.91 16.80 7.76
N ALA A 199 -26.75 16.67 8.77
CA ALA A 199 -26.99 17.73 9.75
C ALA A 199 -25.73 18.00 10.57
N ASN A 200 -24.97 16.95 10.90
CA ASN A 200 -23.72 17.04 11.63
C ASN A 200 -22.56 17.09 10.64
N LEU A 201 -21.74 18.14 10.74
CA LEU A 201 -20.60 18.30 9.86
C LEU A 201 -19.51 17.28 10.22
N GLU A 202 -19.16 16.38 9.29
CA GLU A 202 -18.06 15.44 9.53
C GLU A 202 -16.72 16.18 9.55
N VAL A 203 -15.82 15.70 10.42
CA VAL A 203 -14.45 16.23 10.55
C VAL A 203 -13.50 15.07 10.25
N ASP A 204 -12.67 15.22 9.22
CA ASP A 204 -11.70 14.19 8.86
C ASP A 204 -10.51 14.13 9.84
N GLU A 205 -9.64 13.13 9.67
CA GLU A 205 -8.42 12.96 10.48
C GLU A 205 -7.46 14.16 10.42
N GLU A 206 -7.60 15.03 9.41
CA GLU A 206 -6.81 16.26 9.25
C GLU A 206 -7.51 17.52 9.81
N GLY A 207 -8.71 17.39 10.40
CA GLY A 207 -9.47 18.48 11.01
C GLY A 207 -10.34 19.28 10.03
N ASN A 208 -10.52 18.83 8.79
CA ASN A 208 -11.33 19.54 7.80
C ASN A 208 -12.82 19.19 7.95
N LYS A 209 -13.65 20.22 8.08
CA LYS A 209 -15.11 20.15 7.94
C LYS A 209 -15.47 19.65 6.52
N ARG A 210 -15.98 18.42 6.39
CA ARG A 210 -16.49 17.82 5.13
C ARG A 210 -18.00 17.62 5.19
N TYR A 211 -18.72 18.28 4.29
CA TYR A 211 -20.13 18.00 4.05
C TYR A 211 -20.28 16.67 3.32
N ILE A 212 -21.05 15.74 3.87
CA ILE A 212 -21.41 14.48 3.22
C ILE A 212 -22.82 14.61 2.65
N TYR A 213 -22.91 14.52 1.32
CA TYR A 213 -24.16 14.57 0.58
C TYR A 213 -24.65 13.17 0.26
N PHE A 214 -25.97 12.97 0.29
CA PHE A 214 -26.59 11.90 -0.48
C PHE A 214 -26.53 12.30 -1.96
N CYS A 215 -25.65 11.63 -2.69
CA CYS A 215 -25.40 11.80 -4.11
C CYS A 215 -26.17 10.75 -4.92
N ALA A 216 -26.72 11.13 -6.07
CA ALA A 216 -27.44 10.22 -6.96
C ALA A 216 -26.53 9.42 -7.92
N TYR A 217 -25.26 9.80 -8.04
CA TYR A 217 -24.29 9.22 -8.96
C TYR A 217 -24.04 7.71 -8.72
N GLU A 218 -23.71 6.97 -9.79
CA GLU A 218 -23.30 5.55 -9.79
C GLU A 218 -24.01 4.66 -8.74
N GLY A 219 -25.34 4.62 -8.78
CA GLY A 219 -26.11 3.74 -7.90
C GLY A 219 -26.56 4.38 -6.58
N GLY A 220 -26.18 5.62 -6.28
CA GLY A 220 -26.53 6.35 -5.07
C GLY A 220 -25.50 6.13 -3.96
N GLN A 221 -24.84 7.21 -3.53
CA GLN A 221 -23.60 7.17 -2.74
C GLN A 221 -23.57 8.30 -1.70
N PHE A 222 -22.67 8.19 -0.72
CA PHE A 222 -22.34 9.27 0.20
C PHE A 222 -20.99 9.88 -0.20
N LEU A 223 -20.97 11.13 -0.64
CA LEU A 223 -19.80 11.79 -1.22
C LEU A 223 -19.70 13.24 -0.73
N SER A 224 -18.48 13.81 -0.74
CA SER A 224 -18.25 15.25 -0.49
C SER A 224 -18.29 16.10 -1.77
N TYR A 225 -18.47 15.47 -2.94
CA TYR A 225 -18.65 16.16 -4.21
C TYR A 225 -20.02 16.83 -4.32
N ILE A 226 -20.01 18.13 -4.64
CA ILE A 226 -21.18 19.03 -4.66
C ILE A 226 -21.92 19.08 -6.01
N ASP A 227 -21.41 18.44 -7.07
CA ASP A 227 -21.91 18.56 -8.44
C ASP A 227 -22.97 17.50 -8.81
N THR A 228 -23.28 16.58 -7.90
CA THR A 228 -24.06 15.35 -8.17
C THR A 228 -25.08 15.01 -7.07
N ASN A 229 -25.39 16.00 -6.21
CA ASN A 229 -26.12 15.87 -4.94
C ASN A 229 -27.62 16.21 -4.99
N GLN A 230 -28.20 16.44 -6.17
CA GLN A 230 -29.59 16.86 -6.33
C GLN A 230 -30.56 15.67 -6.53
N VAL A 231 -31.61 15.59 -5.71
CA VAL A 231 -32.66 14.55 -5.78
C VAL A 231 -34.07 15.16 -5.69
N GLY A 232 -34.97 14.71 -6.55
CA GLY A 232 -36.35 15.17 -6.63
C GLY A 232 -37.28 14.43 -5.68
N PHE A 233 -38.14 15.16 -4.98
CA PHE A 233 -39.23 14.58 -4.19
C PHE A 233 -40.53 14.72 -4.98
N LYS A 234 -41.26 13.63 -5.17
CA LYS A 234 -42.54 13.61 -5.90
C LYS A 234 -43.66 13.11 -4.99
N THR A 235 -44.83 13.72 -5.15
CA THR A 235 -46.10 13.17 -4.69
C THR A 235 -46.40 11.87 -5.45
N TYR A 236 -47.39 11.11 -5.02
CA TYR A 236 -47.72 9.84 -5.68
C TYR A 236 -49.20 9.49 -5.54
N SER A 237 -49.71 8.72 -6.49
CA SER A 237 -51.06 8.13 -6.45
C SER A 237 -50.97 6.65 -6.76
N GLU A 238 -51.68 5.82 -6.01
CA GLU A 238 -51.71 4.37 -6.26
C GLU A 238 -52.16 4.06 -7.70
N TYR A 239 -51.53 3.06 -8.31
CA TYR A 239 -51.93 2.52 -9.62
C TYR A 239 -53.43 2.21 -9.66
N ALA A 240 -54.10 2.52 -10.77
CA ALA A 240 -55.45 2.00 -10.94
C ALA A 240 -55.37 0.49 -11.18
N ASN A 241 -56.46 -0.22 -10.91
CA ASN A 241 -56.50 -1.67 -11.10
C ASN A 241 -56.13 -2.08 -12.54
N GLU A 242 -56.38 -1.25 -13.55
CA GLU A 242 -56.03 -1.57 -14.94
C GLU A 242 -54.52 -1.59 -15.24
N ASP A 243 -53.68 -1.00 -14.38
CA ASP A 243 -52.25 -0.77 -14.65
C ASP A 243 -51.31 -1.79 -14.01
N TYR A 244 -51.75 -2.43 -12.92
CA TYR A 244 -50.99 -3.44 -12.17
C TYR A 244 -50.58 -4.67 -13.02
N SER A 245 -51.23 -4.92 -14.15
CA SER A 245 -50.84 -5.94 -15.14
C SER A 245 -49.43 -5.68 -15.70
N THR A 246 -49.12 -4.41 -16.02
CA THR A 246 -47.79 -4.00 -16.52
C THR A 246 -46.73 -4.15 -15.44
N ALA A 247 -47.05 -3.78 -14.20
CA ALA A 247 -46.14 -3.97 -13.06
C ALA A 247 -45.88 -5.46 -12.76
N LEU A 248 -46.90 -6.31 -12.85
CA LEU A 248 -46.76 -7.76 -12.73
C LEU A 248 -45.77 -8.31 -13.75
N TYR A 249 -45.89 -7.91 -15.02
CA TYR A 249 -44.95 -8.33 -16.08
C TYR A 249 -43.51 -7.92 -15.75
N THR A 250 -43.27 -6.63 -15.51
CA THR A 250 -41.92 -6.10 -15.27
C THR A 250 -41.26 -6.69 -14.02
N LEU A 251 -42.01 -6.82 -12.92
CA LEU A 251 -41.47 -7.41 -11.68
C LEU A 251 -41.26 -8.93 -11.80
N ALA A 252 -42.09 -9.63 -12.58
CA ALA A 252 -41.94 -11.06 -12.82
C ALA A 252 -40.70 -11.38 -13.67
N THR A 253 -40.43 -10.63 -14.75
CA THR A 253 -39.23 -10.84 -15.57
C THR A 253 -37.95 -10.44 -14.82
N ALA A 254 -38.02 -9.39 -13.99
CA ALA A 254 -36.90 -8.92 -13.17
C ALA A 254 -36.37 -9.99 -12.19
N LEU A 255 -37.22 -10.87 -11.65
CA LEU A 255 -36.80 -11.99 -10.78
C LEU A 255 -35.79 -12.96 -11.45
N PHE A 256 -35.68 -12.93 -12.78
CA PHE A 256 -34.78 -13.78 -13.58
C PHE A 256 -33.72 -12.97 -14.33
N ASN A 257 -33.48 -11.71 -13.95
CA ASN A 257 -32.67 -10.75 -14.72
C ASN A 257 -33.11 -10.65 -16.19
N ASN A 258 -34.41 -10.77 -16.45
CA ASN A 258 -35.04 -10.88 -17.77
C ASN A 258 -34.62 -12.12 -18.61
N ASN A 259 -33.88 -13.09 -18.06
CA ASN A 259 -33.66 -14.39 -18.69
C ASN A 259 -34.82 -15.37 -18.38
N THR A 260 -35.91 -15.25 -19.15
CA THR A 260 -37.09 -16.12 -19.07
C THR A 260 -36.98 -17.37 -19.95
N ASP A 261 -35.81 -17.64 -20.55
CA ASP A 261 -35.53 -18.92 -21.22
C ASP A 261 -35.22 -19.99 -20.16
N PHE A 262 -36.27 -20.65 -19.65
CA PHE A 262 -36.15 -21.73 -18.67
C PHE A 262 -35.53 -23.02 -19.25
N ASP A 263 -35.44 -23.17 -20.57
CA ASP A 263 -34.70 -24.27 -21.21
C ASP A 263 -33.18 -23.99 -21.26
N SER A 264 -32.74 -22.74 -21.01
CA SER A 264 -31.33 -22.41 -20.79
C SER A 264 -30.76 -22.89 -19.44
N TYR A 265 -31.61 -23.34 -18.51
CA TYR A 265 -31.18 -23.79 -17.18
C TYR A 265 -30.68 -25.24 -17.24
N PRO A 266 -29.42 -25.53 -16.89
CA PRO A 266 -28.87 -26.87 -17.03
C PRO A 266 -29.52 -27.85 -16.04
N VAL A 267 -30.23 -28.85 -16.57
CA VAL A 267 -30.84 -29.93 -15.77
C VAL A 267 -29.80 -30.99 -15.42
N GLY A 268 -29.67 -31.38 -14.14
CA GLY A 268 -28.75 -32.45 -13.75
C GLY A 268 -28.47 -32.53 -12.25
N ASN A 269 -27.47 -33.34 -11.90
CA ASN A 269 -26.99 -33.54 -10.52
C ASN A 269 -25.58 -32.94 -10.28
N ASP A 270 -24.97 -32.32 -11.31
CA ASP A 270 -23.64 -31.72 -11.23
C ASP A 270 -23.72 -30.28 -10.70
N VAL A 271 -22.62 -29.75 -10.16
CA VAL A 271 -22.59 -28.37 -9.66
C VAL A 271 -22.97 -27.35 -10.75
N GLY A 272 -23.85 -26.42 -10.39
CA GLY A 272 -24.43 -25.44 -11.31
C GLY A 272 -25.71 -25.92 -12.01
N CYS A 273 -26.07 -27.21 -11.90
CA CYS A 273 -27.33 -27.73 -12.42
C CYS A 273 -28.51 -27.52 -11.46
N TYR A 274 -29.71 -27.58 -12.01
CA TYR A 274 -30.99 -27.43 -11.33
C TYR A 274 -31.83 -28.72 -11.46
N SER A 275 -32.80 -28.92 -10.58
CA SER A 275 -33.69 -30.08 -10.68
C SER A 275 -34.71 -29.93 -11.81
N ALA A 276 -34.94 -31.01 -12.57
CA ALA A 276 -35.95 -31.05 -13.62
C ALA A 276 -37.36 -30.68 -13.09
N ALA A 277 -37.70 -31.13 -11.88
CA ALA A 277 -39.00 -30.87 -11.27
C ALA A 277 -39.21 -29.37 -10.97
N ALA A 278 -38.18 -28.64 -10.54
CA ALA A 278 -38.30 -27.21 -10.28
C ALA A 278 -38.37 -26.38 -11.58
N ILE A 279 -37.65 -26.78 -12.63
CA ILE A 279 -37.74 -26.15 -13.96
C ILE A 279 -39.13 -26.36 -14.58
N GLU A 280 -39.68 -27.57 -14.55
CA GLU A 280 -41.02 -27.83 -15.08
C GLU A 280 -42.13 -27.15 -14.23
N ASN A 281 -41.93 -27.04 -12.91
CA ASN A 281 -42.79 -26.23 -12.05
C ASN A 281 -42.71 -24.73 -12.42
N MET A 282 -41.51 -24.20 -12.66
CA MET A 282 -41.31 -22.82 -13.11
C MET A 282 -42.01 -22.55 -14.44
N LYS A 283 -41.81 -23.39 -15.46
CA LYS A 283 -42.51 -23.29 -16.75
C LYS A 283 -44.04 -23.32 -16.59
N THR A 284 -44.55 -24.17 -15.71
CA THR A 284 -45.99 -24.29 -15.44
C THR A 284 -46.54 -22.99 -14.83
N VAL A 285 -45.86 -22.45 -13.82
CA VAL A 285 -46.25 -21.18 -13.16
C VAL A 285 -46.08 -19.99 -14.09
N TRP A 286 -45.06 -19.99 -14.96
CA TRP A 286 -44.86 -18.96 -15.97
C TRP A 286 -45.98 -18.95 -17.01
N ALA A 287 -46.43 -20.12 -17.48
CA ALA A 287 -47.57 -20.23 -18.39
C ALA A 287 -48.90 -19.79 -17.72
N GLU A 288 -49.06 -19.99 -16.39
CA GLU A 288 -50.18 -19.40 -15.65
C GLU A 288 -50.10 -17.86 -15.60
N PHE A 289 -48.90 -17.30 -15.47
CA PHE A 289 -48.64 -15.85 -15.52
C PHE A 289 -48.93 -15.26 -16.89
N GLU A 290 -48.43 -15.86 -17.98
CA GLU A 290 -48.73 -15.43 -19.36
C GLU A 290 -50.24 -15.49 -19.63
N THR A 291 -50.91 -16.56 -19.20
CA THR A 291 -52.38 -16.69 -19.27
C THR A 291 -53.12 -15.62 -18.46
N ALA A 292 -52.56 -15.19 -17.33
CA ALA A 292 -53.16 -14.12 -16.52
C ALA A 292 -53.03 -12.75 -17.19
N ILE A 293 -51.85 -12.42 -17.75
CA ILE A 293 -51.62 -11.20 -18.53
C ILE A 293 -52.56 -11.15 -19.76
N ASP A 294 -52.54 -12.19 -20.60
CA ASP A 294 -53.42 -12.30 -21.79
C ASP A 294 -54.93 -12.29 -21.41
N GLY A 295 -55.26 -12.81 -20.22
CA GLY A 295 -56.62 -12.82 -19.68
C GLY A 295 -57.11 -11.48 -19.12
N GLY A 296 -56.26 -10.45 -19.09
CA GLY A 296 -56.60 -9.14 -18.51
C GLY A 296 -56.61 -9.12 -16.98
N ALA A 297 -55.78 -9.96 -16.33
CA ALA A 297 -55.55 -9.86 -14.90
C ALA A 297 -54.98 -8.47 -14.57
N THR A 298 -55.72 -7.74 -13.75
CA THR A 298 -55.58 -6.30 -13.59
C THR A 298 -55.46 -5.96 -12.11
N SER A 299 -56.49 -6.18 -11.29
CA SER A 299 -56.47 -5.75 -9.89
C SER A 299 -55.30 -6.28 -9.06
N TYR A 300 -54.84 -5.46 -8.10
CA TYR A 300 -53.68 -5.76 -7.25
C TYR A 300 -53.70 -7.17 -6.66
N GLU A 301 -54.84 -7.63 -6.11
CA GLU A 301 -54.91 -8.95 -5.47
C GLU A 301 -54.77 -10.11 -6.47
N ALA A 302 -55.19 -9.92 -7.73
CA ALA A 302 -55.01 -10.91 -8.79
C ALA A 302 -53.54 -10.97 -9.21
N CYS A 303 -52.90 -9.81 -9.39
CA CYS A 303 -51.48 -9.73 -9.72
C CYS A 303 -50.60 -10.27 -8.59
N ALA A 304 -50.88 -9.89 -7.34
CA ALA A 304 -50.17 -10.38 -6.16
C ALA A 304 -50.25 -11.90 -6.01
N ALA A 305 -51.43 -12.49 -6.27
CA ALA A 305 -51.60 -13.95 -6.21
C ALA A 305 -50.84 -14.71 -7.31
N ILE A 306 -50.62 -14.10 -8.48
CA ILE A 306 -49.78 -14.66 -9.54
C ILE A 306 -48.29 -14.49 -9.19
N TYR A 307 -47.87 -13.29 -8.81
CA TYR A 307 -46.48 -13.00 -8.42
C TYR A 307 -46.01 -13.88 -7.27
N ALA A 308 -46.85 -14.12 -6.26
CA ALA A 308 -46.54 -15.02 -5.15
C ALA A 308 -46.21 -16.46 -5.62
N LYS A 309 -46.89 -16.97 -6.65
CA LYS A 309 -46.55 -18.27 -7.25
C LYS A 309 -45.20 -18.23 -7.97
N ILE A 310 -44.93 -17.16 -8.74
CA ILE A 310 -43.65 -17.00 -9.46
C ILE A 310 -42.49 -16.96 -8.45
N ALA A 311 -42.67 -16.22 -7.35
CA ALA A 311 -41.73 -16.19 -6.24
C ALA A 311 -41.56 -17.56 -5.57
N GLU A 312 -42.63 -18.26 -5.20
CA GLU A 312 -42.55 -19.61 -4.61
C GLU A 312 -41.85 -20.61 -5.56
N ALA A 313 -42.14 -20.55 -6.86
CA ALA A 313 -41.47 -21.34 -7.87
C ALA A 313 -39.98 -20.94 -8.03
N LYS A 314 -39.63 -19.65 -7.90
CA LYS A 314 -38.25 -19.15 -7.96
C LYS A 314 -37.43 -19.60 -6.76
N ALA A 315 -37.97 -19.50 -5.55
CA ALA A 315 -37.36 -20.07 -4.35
C ALA A 315 -37.16 -21.59 -4.49
N THR A 316 -38.13 -22.29 -5.09
CA THR A 316 -38.03 -23.74 -5.38
C THR A 316 -36.95 -24.05 -6.42
N LEU A 317 -36.80 -23.20 -7.45
CA LEU A 317 -35.76 -23.31 -8.47
C LEU A 317 -34.37 -23.08 -7.86
N ASP A 318 -34.18 -21.97 -7.15
CA ASP A 318 -32.91 -21.60 -6.50
C ASP A 318 -32.49 -22.63 -5.44
N ALA A 319 -33.43 -23.12 -4.62
CA ALA A 319 -33.17 -24.18 -3.64
C ALA A 319 -32.90 -25.56 -4.29
N SER A 320 -33.13 -25.70 -5.60
CA SER A 320 -32.79 -26.91 -6.37
C SER A 320 -31.45 -26.80 -7.12
N LEU A 321 -30.75 -25.67 -7.00
CA LEU A 321 -29.38 -25.51 -7.50
C LEU A 321 -28.43 -26.44 -6.74
N VAL A 322 -27.71 -27.29 -7.48
CA VAL A 322 -26.60 -28.07 -6.93
C VAL A 322 -25.43 -27.13 -6.66
N GLY A 323 -25.29 -26.73 -5.39
CA GLY A 323 -24.19 -25.90 -4.91
C GLY A 323 -22.90 -26.68 -4.66
N LEU A 324 -21.83 -25.95 -4.29
CA LEU A 324 -20.54 -26.53 -3.93
C LEU A 324 -20.61 -27.32 -2.61
N GLU A 325 -19.84 -28.39 -2.51
CA GLU A 325 -19.67 -29.19 -1.29
C GLU A 325 -18.31 -28.89 -0.63
N ASP A 326 -18.27 -28.96 0.70
CA ASP A 326 -17.04 -28.72 1.46
C ASP A 326 -16.05 -29.89 1.31
N GLY A 327 -14.76 -29.56 1.22
CA GLY A 327 -13.66 -30.51 1.07
C GLY A 327 -13.56 -31.22 -0.29
N LYS A 328 -14.51 -31.02 -1.22
CA LYS A 328 -14.49 -31.63 -2.56
C LYS A 328 -13.59 -30.89 -3.54
N TYR A 329 -13.08 -31.64 -4.52
CA TYR A 329 -12.20 -31.14 -5.58
C TYR A 329 -12.97 -30.89 -6.87
N TYR A 330 -12.65 -29.77 -7.53
CA TYR A 330 -13.28 -29.32 -8.77
C TYR A 330 -12.23 -28.82 -9.76
N TYR A 331 -12.47 -29.09 -11.05
CA TYR A 331 -11.95 -28.28 -12.14
C TYR A 331 -12.78 -26.99 -12.23
N LEU A 332 -12.14 -25.84 -12.47
CA LEU A 332 -12.85 -24.59 -12.80
C LEU A 332 -12.66 -24.28 -14.28
N PHE A 333 -13.76 -24.23 -15.03
CA PHE A 333 -13.81 -24.04 -16.48
C PHE A 333 -14.39 -22.65 -16.82
N SER A 334 -13.58 -21.77 -17.41
CA SER A 334 -13.95 -20.37 -17.65
C SER A 334 -15.08 -20.23 -18.67
N GLY A 335 -15.82 -19.12 -18.63
CA GLY A 335 -16.84 -18.79 -19.61
C GLY A 335 -16.33 -18.63 -21.05
N VAL A 336 -15.01 -18.66 -21.30
CA VAL A 336 -14.40 -18.70 -22.65
C VAL A 336 -13.73 -20.03 -23.00
N ASN A 337 -13.94 -21.07 -22.19
CA ASN A 337 -13.50 -22.46 -22.37
C ASN A 337 -12.04 -22.78 -21.96
N ASP A 338 -11.46 -22.02 -21.03
CA ASP A 338 -10.10 -22.23 -20.52
C ASP A 338 -10.12 -22.71 -19.06
N TYR A 339 -9.22 -23.61 -18.65
CA TYR A 339 -9.25 -24.26 -17.32
C TYR A 339 -8.27 -23.63 -16.32
N LEU A 340 -8.73 -23.34 -15.09
CA LEU A 340 -7.89 -22.76 -14.03
C LEU A 340 -6.85 -23.75 -13.49
N ASN A 341 -5.59 -23.34 -13.48
CA ASN A 341 -4.47 -24.08 -12.90
C ASN A 341 -3.45 -23.17 -12.20
N THR A 342 -2.34 -23.76 -11.77
CA THR A 342 -1.17 -23.04 -11.27
C THR A 342 0.11 -23.65 -11.83
N ASP A 343 1.21 -22.91 -11.75
CA ASP A 343 2.58 -23.35 -11.98
C ASP A 343 3.40 -23.54 -10.68
N GLY A 344 2.79 -23.31 -9.52
CA GLY A 344 3.45 -23.33 -8.20
C GLY A 344 3.57 -21.96 -7.53
N ASN A 345 3.51 -20.88 -8.31
CA ASN A 345 3.68 -19.49 -7.84
C ASN A 345 2.50 -18.59 -8.23
N GLU A 346 1.93 -18.78 -9.42
CA GLU A 346 0.85 -17.95 -9.97
C GLU A 346 -0.36 -18.77 -10.42
N LEU A 347 -1.52 -18.11 -10.50
CA LEU A 347 -2.71 -18.64 -11.18
C LEU A 347 -2.56 -18.51 -12.69
N ARG A 348 -2.99 -19.57 -13.40
CA ARG A 348 -2.92 -19.73 -14.85
C ARG A 348 -4.27 -20.22 -15.38
N ALA A 349 -4.53 -19.99 -16.66
CA ALA A 349 -5.67 -20.57 -17.37
C ALA A 349 -5.20 -21.26 -18.65
N LYS A 350 -5.48 -22.57 -18.81
CA LYS A 350 -5.07 -23.31 -20.01
C LYS A 350 -6.22 -23.60 -20.96
N ARG A 351 -6.10 -23.05 -22.17
CA ARG A 351 -6.97 -23.34 -23.31
C ARG A 351 -6.76 -24.75 -23.83
N SER A 352 -7.85 -25.37 -24.31
CA SER A 352 -7.86 -26.71 -24.92
C SER A 352 -7.36 -27.84 -24.02
N TYR A 353 -7.30 -27.64 -22.69
CA TYR A 353 -7.14 -28.75 -21.77
C TYR A 353 -8.36 -29.68 -21.87
N THR A 354 -8.11 -30.99 -21.87
CA THR A 354 -9.13 -32.03 -21.89
C THR A 354 -8.99 -32.82 -20.60
N ILE A 355 -10.05 -32.87 -19.79
CA ILE A 355 -10.09 -33.71 -18.59
C ILE A 355 -9.85 -35.17 -19.04
N PRO A 356 -8.83 -35.88 -18.51
CA PRO A 356 -8.57 -37.27 -18.88
C PRO A 356 -9.66 -38.19 -18.34
N GLU A 357 -9.82 -39.38 -18.92
CA GLU A 357 -10.54 -40.46 -18.24
C GLU A 357 -9.74 -40.92 -17.01
N ALA A 358 -10.39 -41.37 -15.94
CA ALA A 358 -9.72 -41.73 -14.69
C ALA A 358 -8.61 -42.79 -14.84
N ALA A 359 -8.70 -43.67 -15.85
CA ALA A 359 -7.67 -44.67 -16.16
C ALA A 359 -6.42 -44.11 -16.88
N ASN A 360 -6.45 -42.84 -17.31
CA ASN A 360 -5.41 -42.17 -18.10
C ASN A 360 -4.88 -40.89 -17.42
N VAL A 361 -5.22 -40.67 -16.15
CA VAL A 361 -4.81 -39.49 -15.37
C VAL A 361 -3.33 -39.55 -14.97
N SER A 362 -2.69 -38.38 -14.80
CA SER A 362 -1.29 -38.25 -14.39
C SER A 362 -1.14 -37.30 -13.18
N THR A 363 0.03 -37.33 -12.52
CA THR A 363 0.38 -36.33 -11.49
C THR A 363 0.32 -34.89 -12.03
N THR A 364 0.55 -34.69 -13.33
CA THR A 364 0.51 -33.37 -13.97
C THR A 364 -0.90 -32.78 -14.09
N ASP A 365 -1.95 -33.60 -14.00
CA ASP A 365 -3.35 -33.15 -14.03
C ASP A 365 -3.80 -32.53 -12.70
N ALA A 366 -3.18 -32.92 -11.59
CA ALA A 366 -3.52 -32.45 -10.25
C ALA A 366 -3.41 -30.93 -10.05
N ARG A 367 -2.64 -30.23 -10.89
CA ARG A 367 -2.55 -28.76 -10.91
C ARG A 367 -3.86 -28.06 -11.31
N PHE A 368 -4.81 -28.78 -11.91
CA PHE A 368 -6.14 -28.28 -12.27
C PHE A 368 -7.21 -28.56 -11.20
N TRP A 369 -6.87 -29.30 -10.12
CA TRP A 369 -7.84 -29.70 -9.10
C TRP A 369 -7.81 -28.74 -7.92
N TRP A 370 -8.94 -28.09 -7.68
CA TRP A 370 -9.12 -27.12 -6.61
C TRP A 370 -10.09 -27.66 -5.57
N GLN A 371 -9.60 -27.90 -4.36
CA GLN A 371 -10.42 -28.16 -3.20
C GLN A 371 -11.20 -26.90 -2.83
N VAL A 372 -12.52 -27.02 -2.72
CA VAL A 372 -13.36 -25.98 -2.14
C VAL A 372 -13.45 -26.22 -0.64
N ILE A 373 -13.11 -25.20 0.14
CA ILE A 373 -13.17 -25.21 1.61
C ILE A 373 -14.12 -24.08 2.03
N LYS A 374 -15.11 -24.36 2.89
CA LYS A 374 -16.10 -23.36 3.32
C LYS A 374 -15.70 -22.65 4.61
N GLY A 375 -15.88 -21.33 4.63
CA GLY A 375 -15.78 -20.50 5.84
C GLY A 375 -17.07 -20.49 6.65
N GLU A 376 -16.98 -20.21 7.94
CA GLU A 376 -18.14 -20.08 8.86
C GLU A 376 -19.03 -18.87 8.53
N ASP A 377 -18.47 -17.87 7.84
CA ASP A 377 -19.14 -16.66 7.37
C ASP A 377 -19.89 -16.82 6.04
N GLY A 378 -19.75 -17.98 5.38
CA GLY A 378 -20.30 -18.27 4.06
C GLY A 378 -19.35 -17.98 2.89
N THR A 379 -18.12 -17.56 3.16
CA THR A 379 -17.06 -17.47 2.13
C THR A 379 -16.48 -18.84 1.79
N TYR A 380 -15.62 -18.88 0.77
CA TYR A 380 -14.93 -20.07 0.29
C TYR A 380 -13.44 -19.80 0.09
N SER A 381 -12.59 -20.79 0.35
CA SER A 381 -11.20 -20.81 -0.10
C SER A 381 -10.98 -21.93 -1.12
N LEU A 382 -10.13 -21.68 -2.12
CA LEU A 382 -9.76 -22.64 -3.16
C LEU A 382 -8.30 -23.11 -2.93
N LYS A 383 -8.08 -24.40 -2.71
CA LYS A 383 -6.75 -24.99 -2.45
C LYS A 383 -6.35 -25.98 -3.54
N ASN A 384 -5.18 -25.80 -4.14
CA ASN A 384 -4.72 -26.65 -5.24
C ASN A 384 -4.20 -28.01 -4.74
N TYR A 385 -4.49 -29.10 -5.45
CA TYR A 385 -4.14 -30.44 -5.00
C TYR A 385 -2.66 -30.82 -5.19
N SER A 386 -1.99 -30.38 -6.27
CA SER A 386 -0.57 -30.70 -6.47
C SER A 386 0.32 -29.86 -5.56
N THR A 387 0.12 -28.54 -5.53
CA THR A 387 0.99 -27.60 -4.80
C THR A 387 0.65 -27.48 -3.32
N GLY A 388 -0.58 -27.81 -2.91
CA GLY A 388 -1.06 -27.57 -1.55
C GLY A 388 -1.30 -26.09 -1.21
N LYS A 389 -1.09 -25.16 -2.15
CA LYS A 389 -1.28 -23.71 -1.95
C LYS A 389 -2.71 -23.27 -2.26
N TYR A 390 -3.13 -22.17 -1.66
CA TYR A 390 -4.42 -21.53 -1.89
C TYR A 390 -4.33 -20.53 -3.05
N ALA A 391 -5.41 -20.40 -3.82
CA ALA A 391 -5.60 -19.28 -4.74
C ALA A 391 -5.67 -17.99 -3.91
N GLY A 392 -4.81 -17.01 -4.20
CA GLY A 392 -4.54 -15.88 -3.32
C GLY A 392 -4.56 -14.51 -4.01
N PRO A 393 -4.41 -13.44 -3.23
CA PRO A 393 -4.43 -12.07 -3.73
C PRO A 393 -3.19 -11.75 -4.59
N ILE A 394 -3.35 -10.88 -5.60
CA ILE A 394 -2.22 -10.10 -6.13
C ILE A 394 -1.67 -9.24 -4.99
N THR A 395 -0.36 -9.31 -4.74
CA THR A 395 0.36 -8.51 -3.73
C THR A 395 0.89 -7.18 -4.28
N ASP A 396 0.94 -7.04 -5.60
CA ASP A 396 1.66 -5.98 -6.31
C ASP A 396 0.67 -5.13 -7.15
N GLU A 397 0.91 -3.82 -7.25
CA GLU A 397 -0.10 -2.84 -7.71
C GLU A 397 -0.46 -2.89 -9.21
N ASN A 398 0.30 -3.65 -10.01
CA ASN A 398 0.30 -3.54 -11.49
C ASN A 398 -0.64 -4.50 -12.25
N TYR A 399 -1.66 -5.08 -11.60
CA TYR A 399 -2.70 -5.93 -12.22
C TYR A 399 -2.23 -7.20 -12.98
N THR A 400 -0.94 -7.56 -12.93
CA THR A 400 -0.33 -8.50 -13.90
C THR A 400 -0.79 -9.95 -13.78
N VAL A 401 -0.69 -10.59 -12.61
CA VAL A 401 -1.13 -11.97 -12.35
C VAL A 401 -1.48 -12.19 -10.86
N GLN A 402 -2.48 -13.02 -10.56
CA GLN A 402 -2.78 -13.49 -9.20
C GLN A 402 -1.81 -14.59 -8.75
N LYS A 403 -1.43 -14.59 -7.47
CA LYS A 403 -0.46 -15.54 -6.89
C LYS A 403 -1.16 -16.70 -6.17
N VAL A 404 -0.42 -17.77 -5.93
CA VAL A 404 -0.80 -18.82 -4.97
C VAL A 404 0.11 -18.78 -3.74
N GLY A 405 -0.44 -19.05 -2.55
CA GLY A 405 0.30 -18.99 -1.29
C GLY A 405 -0.28 -19.89 -0.21
N ASP A 406 0.44 -20.05 0.90
CA ASP A 406 0.15 -21.08 1.91
C ASP A 406 -0.98 -20.68 2.88
N THR A 407 -1.38 -19.40 2.87
CA THR A 407 -2.48 -18.86 3.68
C THR A 407 -3.81 -18.89 2.91
N PRO A 408 -4.92 -19.34 3.51
CA PRO A 408 -6.25 -19.26 2.88
C PRO A 408 -6.65 -17.81 2.56
N PHE A 409 -7.17 -17.59 1.35
CA PHE A 409 -7.84 -16.35 0.97
C PHE A 409 -9.34 -16.61 0.78
N ALA A 410 -10.16 -15.65 1.17
CA ALA A 410 -11.61 -15.76 1.16
C ALA A 410 -12.22 -15.18 -0.13
N PHE A 411 -13.10 -15.98 -0.74
CA PHE A 411 -13.89 -15.63 -1.93
C PHE A 411 -15.38 -15.78 -1.63
N ASN A 412 -16.18 -14.82 -2.08
CA ASN A 412 -17.59 -15.01 -2.32
C ASN A 412 -17.74 -15.75 -3.66
N ILE A 413 -18.46 -16.88 -3.67
CA ILE A 413 -18.74 -17.64 -4.89
C ILE A 413 -20.25 -17.64 -5.11
N GLU A 414 -20.67 -16.89 -6.12
CA GLU A 414 -22.08 -16.56 -6.40
C GLU A 414 -22.45 -17.01 -7.81
N THR A 415 -23.74 -17.23 -8.11
CA THR A 415 -24.16 -17.59 -9.47
C THR A 415 -23.99 -16.43 -10.45
N ALA A 416 -23.46 -16.70 -11.64
CA ALA A 416 -23.13 -15.69 -12.66
C ALA A 416 -24.37 -15.17 -13.42
N THR A 417 -25.42 -14.80 -12.69
CA THR A 417 -26.75 -14.42 -13.23
C THR A 417 -26.74 -13.09 -14.00
N SER A 418 -25.67 -12.31 -13.90
CA SER A 418 -25.44 -11.07 -14.65
C SER A 418 -24.82 -11.30 -16.05
N VAL A 419 -24.40 -12.53 -16.39
CA VAL A 419 -23.68 -12.84 -17.63
C VAL A 419 -24.61 -13.57 -18.62
N PRO A 420 -24.99 -12.96 -19.75
CA PRO A 420 -25.88 -13.59 -20.73
C PRO A 420 -25.38 -14.95 -21.23
N GLY A 421 -26.26 -15.95 -21.23
CA GLY A 421 -25.95 -17.31 -21.70
C GLY A 421 -25.03 -18.12 -20.78
N LYS A 422 -24.87 -17.74 -19.50
CA LYS A 422 -24.02 -18.43 -18.50
C LYS A 422 -24.79 -18.98 -17.30
N THR A 423 -26.06 -19.35 -17.49
CA THR A 423 -26.87 -20.07 -16.50
C THR A 423 -26.11 -21.31 -15.99
N GLY A 424 -25.94 -21.42 -14.67
CA GLY A 424 -25.17 -22.51 -14.03
C GLY A 424 -23.65 -22.32 -13.96
N TYR A 425 -23.12 -21.16 -14.36
CA TYR A 425 -21.75 -20.73 -14.00
C TYR A 425 -21.76 -19.92 -12.70
N PHE A 426 -20.59 -19.76 -12.09
CA PHE A 426 -20.38 -19.01 -10.86
C PHE A 426 -19.30 -17.94 -11.04
N THR A 427 -19.44 -16.78 -10.39
CA THR A 427 -18.40 -15.75 -10.32
C THR A 427 -17.65 -15.91 -9.00
N VAL A 428 -16.31 -15.88 -9.05
CA VAL A 428 -15.43 -16.07 -7.88
C VAL A 428 -14.80 -14.73 -7.50
N ILE A 429 -15.34 -14.09 -6.46
CA ILE A 429 -15.06 -12.69 -6.09
C ILE A 429 -14.28 -12.66 -4.76
N GLY A 430 -13.08 -12.06 -4.74
CA GLY A 430 -12.33 -11.89 -3.50
C GLY A 430 -13.03 -10.94 -2.51
N THR A 431 -12.69 -11.01 -1.22
CA THR A 431 -13.21 -10.08 -0.19
C THR A 431 -12.92 -8.59 -0.47
N ASN A 432 -12.02 -8.29 -1.42
CA ASN A 432 -11.76 -6.94 -1.92
C ASN A 432 -12.69 -6.50 -3.08
N GLY A 433 -13.72 -7.29 -3.41
CA GLY A 433 -14.72 -6.97 -4.45
C GLY A 433 -14.28 -7.26 -5.90
N GLN A 434 -13.10 -7.84 -6.12
CA GLN A 434 -12.56 -8.10 -7.46
C GLN A 434 -12.59 -9.61 -7.78
N GLN A 435 -12.96 -9.99 -9.00
CA GLN A 435 -13.11 -11.41 -9.39
C GLN A 435 -11.81 -12.04 -9.91
N ILE A 436 -11.70 -13.36 -9.81
CA ILE A 436 -10.74 -14.16 -10.58
C ILE A 436 -11.15 -14.13 -12.06
N HIS A 437 -10.29 -13.58 -12.91
CA HIS A 437 -10.58 -13.35 -14.32
C HIS A 437 -9.45 -13.87 -15.22
N ASP A 438 -9.82 -14.70 -16.18
CA ASP A 438 -8.95 -15.24 -17.23
C ASP A 438 -8.37 -14.13 -18.14
N SER A 439 -7.09 -14.17 -18.51
CA SER A 439 -6.44 -13.12 -19.32
C SER A 439 -6.12 -13.59 -20.74
N GLU A 440 -6.11 -12.68 -21.71
CA GLU A 440 -5.58 -12.98 -23.06
C GLU A 440 -4.07 -12.74 -23.18
N VAL A 441 -3.43 -12.21 -22.13
CA VAL A 441 -2.03 -11.77 -22.16
C VAL A 441 -1.09 -12.86 -21.60
N GLY A 442 -0.02 -13.15 -22.34
CA GLY A 442 1.12 -13.92 -21.86
C GLY A 442 0.89 -15.44 -21.75
N GLU A 443 0.57 -16.12 -22.85
CA GLU A 443 0.54 -17.60 -22.85
C GLU A 443 1.96 -18.19 -22.70
N ASN A 444 2.08 -19.16 -21.80
CA ASN A 444 3.25 -20.03 -21.64
C ASN A 444 2.84 -21.53 -21.64
N SER A 445 3.77 -22.41 -21.27
CA SER A 445 3.55 -23.86 -21.16
C SER A 445 2.43 -24.25 -20.18
N TYR A 446 2.21 -23.45 -19.14
CA TYR A 446 1.17 -23.65 -18.13
C TYR A 446 -0.17 -22.99 -18.49
N GLY A 447 -0.17 -21.91 -19.29
CA GLY A 447 -1.38 -21.23 -19.75
C GLY A 447 -1.20 -19.73 -19.93
N PHE A 448 -2.31 -19.02 -20.11
CA PHE A 448 -2.39 -17.57 -19.97
C PHE A 448 -2.30 -17.16 -18.49
N GLY A 449 -2.02 -15.88 -18.22
CA GLY A 449 -2.15 -15.33 -16.88
C GLY A 449 -3.60 -15.27 -16.40
N VAL A 450 -3.80 -15.23 -15.08
CA VAL A 450 -5.10 -14.97 -14.45
C VAL A 450 -4.98 -13.70 -13.61
N VAL A 451 -5.88 -12.74 -13.82
CA VAL A 451 -5.85 -11.40 -13.25
C VAL A 451 -7.01 -11.16 -12.28
N ARG A 452 -7.01 -10.01 -11.61
CA ARG A 452 -8.22 -9.47 -10.97
C ARG A 452 -8.99 -8.59 -11.96
N TRP A 453 -10.31 -8.57 -11.86
CA TRP A 453 -11.15 -7.71 -12.70
C TRP A 453 -12.36 -7.16 -11.94
N ASN A 454 -12.71 -5.90 -12.18
CA ASN A 454 -13.78 -5.20 -11.45
C ASN A 454 -15.18 -5.47 -12.02
N ASN A 455 -15.30 -5.72 -13.33
CA ASN A 455 -16.59 -5.93 -13.98
C ASN A 455 -17.06 -7.39 -13.81
N VAL A 456 -17.89 -7.64 -12.79
CA VAL A 456 -18.46 -8.96 -12.47
C VAL A 456 -19.40 -9.56 -13.53
N ALA A 457 -19.78 -8.79 -14.56
CA ALA A 457 -20.52 -9.29 -15.73
C ALA A 457 -19.61 -9.73 -16.89
N ALA A 458 -18.28 -9.71 -16.73
CA ALA A 458 -17.34 -10.15 -17.76
C ALA A 458 -17.36 -11.69 -17.94
N PRO A 459 -17.57 -12.23 -19.16
CA PRO A 459 -17.61 -13.69 -19.41
C PRO A 459 -16.33 -14.48 -19.08
N ARG A 460 -15.23 -13.78 -18.78
CA ARG A 460 -13.94 -14.37 -18.33
C ARG A 460 -13.78 -14.43 -16.81
N GLY A 461 -14.71 -13.83 -16.06
CA GLY A 461 -14.79 -13.91 -14.61
C GLY A 461 -15.74 -15.00 -14.08
N CYS A 462 -16.54 -15.61 -14.97
CA CYS A 462 -17.42 -16.71 -14.61
C CYS A 462 -16.80 -18.08 -14.92
N TRP A 463 -17.05 -19.04 -14.03
CA TRP A 463 -16.43 -20.36 -13.98
C TRP A 463 -17.49 -21.42 -13.71
N LYS A 464 -17.52 -22.48 -14.51
CA LYS A 464 -18.27 -23.69 -14.18
C LYS A 464 -17.38 -24.61 -13.35
N PHE A 465 -17.88 -25.03 -12.19
CA PHE A 465 -17.23 -26.03 -11.35
C PHE A 465 -17.62 -27.42 -11.85
N ILE A 466 -16.63 -28.25 -12.18
CA ILE A 466 -16.80 -29.62 -12.66
C ILE A 466 -16.13 -30.54 -11.65
N THR A 467 -16.89 -31.41 -10.99
CA THR A 467 -16.40 -32.31 -9.94
C THR A 467 -15.27 -33.21 -10.46
N VAL A 468 -14.16 -33.28 -9.75
CA VAL A 468 -13.10 -34.27 -10.03
C VAL A 468 -13.61 -35.65 -9.63
N ASP A 469 -13.45 -36.64 -10.50
CA ASP A 469 -13.77 -38.04 -10.18
C ASP A 469 -12.86 -38.51 -9.02
N PRO A 470 -13.41 -39.00 -7.90
CA PRO A 470 -12.59 -39.53 -6.80
C PRO A 470 -11.59 -40.60 -7.25
N GLN A 471 -11.91 -41.39 -8.28
CA GLN A 471 -10.99 -42.39 -8.83
C GLN A 471 -9.75 -41.76 -9.47
N MET A 472 -9.84 -40.54 -10.03
CA MET A 472 -8.65 -39.81 -10.50
C MET A 472 -7.69 -39.53 -9.37
N ILE A 473 -8.22 -39.13 -8.21
CA ILE A 473 -7.42 -38.78 -7.02
C ILE A 473 -6.79 -40.05 -6.44
N GLU A 474 -7.56 -41.13 -6.29
CA GLU A 474 -7.06 -42.45 -5.85
C GLU A 474 -5.94 -42.99 -6.73
N ASN A 475 -6.00 -42.75 -8.05
CA ASN A 475 -5.01 -43.29 -8.99
C ASN A 475 -3.64 -42.60 -8.94
N VAL A 476 -3.51 -41.38 -8.39
CA VAL A 476 -2.24 -40.63 -8.32
C VAL A 476 -1.88 -40.09 -6.93
N VAL A 477 -2.69 -40.31 -5.89
CA VAL A 477 -2.42 -39.80 -4.53
C VAL A 477 -1.11 -40.33 -3.95
N GLU A 478 -0.79 -41.61 -4.16
CA GLU A 478 0.47 -42.20 -3.70
C GLU A 478 1.68 -41.66 -4.49
N GLU A 479 1.54 -41.47 -5.81
CA GLU A 479 2.59 -40.93 -6.68
C GLU A 479 2.88 -39.46 -6.36
N LEU A 480 1.84 -38.61 -6.19
CA LEU A 480 1.98 -37.21 -5.76
C LEU A 480 2.49 -37.07 -4.31
N ALA A 481 2.24 -38.06 -3.44
CA ALA A 481 2.86 -38.10 -2.11
C ALA A 481 4.36 -38.42 -2.22
N GLN A 482 4.73 -39.36 -3.08
CA GLN A 482 6.13 -39.72 -3.36
C GLN A 482 6.89 -38.58 -4.04
N GLU A 483 6.31 -37.90 -5.04
CA GLU A 483 6.89 -36.72 -5.68
C GLU A 483 7.23 -35.64 -4.65
N ARG A 484 6.32 -35.34 -3.71
CA ARG A 484 6.55 -34.33 -2.66
C ARG A 484 7.65 -34.73 -1.67
N LEU A 485 7.70 -36.00 -1.25
CA LEU A 485 8.83 -36.51 -0.46
C LEU A 485 10.15 -36.45 -1.22
N ASN A 486 10.13 -36.70 -2.53
CA ASN A 486 11.32 -36.61 -3.37
C ASN A 486 11.82 -35.16 -3.49
N VAL A 487 10.95 -34.17 -3.70
CA VAL A 487 11.35 -32.74 -3.73
C VAL A 487 11.99 -32.33 -2.40
N GLU A 488 11.37 -32.66 -1.27
CA GLU A 488 11.89 -32.32 0.06
C GLU A 488 13.24 -33.00 0.35
N LEU A 489 13.40 -34.28 -0.02
CA LEU A 489 14.69 -34.96 0.09
C LEU A 489 15.74 -34.35 -0.84
N ASN A 490 15.37 -33.94 -2.06
CA ASN A 490 16.31 -33.34 -3.01
C ASN A 490 16.92 -32.06 -2.47
N GLU A 491 16.10 -31.14 -1.94
CA GLU A 491 16.59 -29.88 -1.35
C GLU A 491 17.48 -30.14 -0.13
N LEU A 492 17.06 -31.03 0.77
CA LEU A 492 17.82 -31.37 1.98
C LEU A 492 19.15 -32.08 1.65
N TYR A 493 19.13 -33.06 0.74
CA TYR A 493 20.31 -33.84 0.36
C TYR A 493 21.36 -32.98 -0.36
N LEU A 494 20.96 -32.08 -1.27
CA LEU A 494 21.88 -31.15 -1.93
C LEU A 494 22.56 -30.23 -0.91
N ASN A 495 21.80 -29.64 0.02
CA ASN A 495 22.34 -28.76 1.06
C ASN A 495 23.26 -29.52 2.04
N ALA A 496 22.82 -30.67 2.56
CA ALA A 496 23.60 -31.46 3.50
C ALA A 496 24.87 -32.05 2.85
N SER A 497 24.82 -32.47 1.57
CA SER A 497 25.99 -32.93 0.82
C SER A 497 26.98 -31.81 0.55
N ALA A 498 26.51 -30.62 0.16
CA ALA A 498 27.37 -29.46 -0.06
C ALA A 498 28.09 -29.01 1.23
N THR A 499 27.39 -28.93 2.36
CA THR A 499 28.02 -28.58 3.65
C THR A 499 28.91 -29.70 4.20
N TYR A 500 28.53 -30.99 4.05
CA TYR A 500 29.40 -32.11 4.47
C TYR A 500 30.69 -32.18 3.67
N ASN A 501 30.67 -31.84 2.38
CA ASN A 501 31.86 -31.78 1.53
C ASN A 501 32.65 -30.48 1.66
N LYS A 502 32.13 -29.47 2.36
CA LYS A 502 32.88 -28.25 2.68
C LYS A 502 34.03 -28.57 3.64
N GLU A 503 35.22 -28.07 3.32
CA GLU A 503 36.48 -28.38 4.01
C GLU A 503 36.83 -29.88 4.19
N ARG A 504 36.23 -30.79 3.38
CA ARG A 504 36.82 -32.11 3.08
C ARG A 504 37.84 -31.92 1.95
N ILE A 505 39.12 -31.89 2.28
CA ILE A 505 40.21 -31.67 1.32
C ILE A 505 40.79 -33.01 0.84
N TYR A 506 41.04 -33.09 -0.46
CA TYR A 506 41.67 -34.24 -1.10
C TYR A 506 42.90 -33.79 -1.89
N THR A 507 44.00 -34.51 -1.70
CA THR A 507 45.29 -34.27 -2.34
C THR A 507 45.69 -35.49 -3.18
N THR A 508 46.83 -35.43 -3.87
CA THR A 508 47.41 -36.59 -4.57
C THR A 508 48.92 -36.61 -4.37
N ASP A 509 49.52 -37.81 -4.41
CA ASP A 509 50.97 -37.98 -4.49
C ASP A 509 51.45 -38.22 -5.94
N GLU A 510 50.53 -38.25 -6.92
CA GLU A 510 50.86 -38.47 -8.34
C GLU A 510 51.34 -37.18 -9.04
N ALA A 511 50.95 -35.98 -8.56
CA ALA A 511 51.35 -34.69 -9.13
C ALA A 511 51.25 -33.52 -8.14
N GLU A 512 52.12 -32.53 -8.29
CA GLU A 512 52.09 -31.26 -7.54
C GLU A 512 50.95 -30.33 -8.01
N ASN A 513 50.40 -29.50 -7.12
CA ASN A 513 49.55 -28.37 -7.48
C ASN A 513 50.40 -27.13 -7.77
N ASP A 514 51.12 -27.15 -8.89
CA ASP A 514 52.11 -26.13 -9.29
C ASP A 514 51.69 -25.29 -10.51
N GLY A 515 50.54 -25.59 -11.12
CA GLY A 515 50.06 -24.96 -12.35
C GLY A 515 50.81 -25.37 -13.63
N VAL A 516 51.65 -26.42 -13.58
CA VAL A 516 52.43 -26.97 -14.71
C VAL A 516 51.81 -28.27 -15.23
N PHE A 517 51.88 -28.51 -16.53
CA PHE A 517 51.31 -29.68 -17.21
C PHE A 517 52.37 -30.35 -18.09
N SER A 518 52.39 -31.69 -18.15
CA SER A 518 53.40 -32.41 -18.93
C SER A 518 52.99 -32.64 -20.39
N ILE A 519 54.00 -32.83 -21.24
CA ILE A 519 53.88 -33.31 -22.61
C ILE A 519 54.72 -34.59 -22.76
N PRO A 520 54.13 -35.75 -23.12
CA PRO A 520 52.69 -35.98 -23.29
C PRO A 520 51.92 -35.86 -21.96
N ALA A 521 50.59 -35.86 -22.05
CA ALA A 521 49.70 -35.89 -20.90
C ALA A 521 49.94 -37.10 -19.98
N ASP A 522 49.56 -36.92 -18.72
CA ASP A 522 49.90 -37.74 -17.57
C ASP A 522 48.67 -38.04 -16.67
N GLY A 523 48.90 -38.73 -15.56
CA GLY A 523 47.83 -39.20 -14.68
C GLY A 523 46.95 -40.24 -15.38
N LYS A 524 45.63 -40.03 -15.35
CA LYS A 524 44.62 -40.97 -15.85
C LYS A 524 44.01 -40.56 -17.20
N LEU A 525 44.14 -39.30 -17.61
CA LEU A 525 43.61 -38.78 -18.88
C LEU A 525 44.75 -38.63 -19.88
N LEU A 526 44.91 -39.62 -20.76
CA LEU A 526 46.06 -39.76 -21.67
C LEU A 526 45.71 -39.57 -23.15
N SER A 527 44.42 -39.46 -23.48
CA SER A 527 43.93 -39.27 -24.85
C SER A 527 42.60 -38.53 -24.88
N GLU A 528 42.35 -37.75 -25.95
CA GLU A 528 41.06 -37.08 -26.19
C GLU A 528 39.88 -38.07 -26.21
N THR A 529 40.10 -39.35 -26.54
CA THR A 529 39.05 -40.38 -26.55
C THR A 529 38.53 -40.73 -25.15
N GLN A 530 39.19 -40.26 -24.09
CA GLN A 530 38.74 -40.42 -22.70
C GLN A 530 37.89 -39.25 -22.21
N ILE A 531 37.67 -38.21 -23.03
CA ILE A 531 36.90 -37.02 -22.64
C ILE A 531 35.79 -36.79 -23.67
N THR A 532 34.58 -36.56 -23.21
CA THR A 532 33.45 -36.11 -24.06
C THR A 532 32.72 -34.94 -23.41
N SER A 533 31.85 -34.26 -24.16
CA SER A 533 31.03 -33.16 -23.65
C SER A 533 29.64 -33.19 -24.30
N ASN A 534 28.60 -32.88 -23.54
CA ASN A 534 27.26 -32.65 -24.07
C ASN A 534 27.13 -31.35 -24.88
N ALA A 535 28.14 -30.48 -24.87
CA ALA A 535 28.03 -29.11 -25.35
C ALA A 535 29.36 -28.53 -25.89
N GLN A 536 30.21 -29.32 -26.57
CA GLN A 536 31.40 -28.75 -27.22
C GLN A 536 31.01 -27.78 -28.35
N HIS A 537 31.56 -26.57 -28.34
CA HIS A 537 31.35 -25.62 -29.42
C HIS A 537 32.06 -26.06 -30.70
N GLN A 538 31.35 -26.10 -31.83
CA GLN A 538 31.84 -26.71 -33.09
C GLN A 538 32.89 -25.87 -33.85
N GLY A 539 33.16 -24.63 -33.41
CA GLY A 539 34.07 -23.71 -34.09
C GLY A 539 34.98 -22.89 -33.17
N GLU A 540 35.02 -23.19 -31.87
CA GLU A 540 35.91 -22.53 -30.90
C GLU A 540 36.29 -23.54 -29.82
N GLY A 541 37.59 -23.78 -29.65
CA GLY A 541 38.13 -24.77 -28.71
C GLY A 541 37.92 -26.25 -29.12
N SER A 542 38.67 -27.15 -28.48
CA SER A 542 38.61 -28.59 -28.74
C SER A 542 38.73 -29.40 -27.46
N ILE A 543 38.41 -30.70 -27.53
CA ILE A 543 38.69 -31.64 -26.42
C ILE A 543 40.19 -31.98 -26.38
N ALA A 544 40.85 -32.12 -27.54
CA ALA A 544 42.30 -32.37 -27.62
C ALA A 544 43.14 -31.33 -26.87
N ALA A 545 42.72 -30.06 -26.88
CA ALA A 545 43.35 -28.95 -26.18
C ALA A 545 43.53 -29.22 -24.67
N LEU A 546 42.62 -29.96 -24.04
CA LEU A 546 42.69 -30.28 -22.61
C LEU A 546 43.94 -31.10 -22.23
N LEU A 547 44.63 -31.69 -23.22
CA LEU A 547 45.69 -32.69 -23.06
C LEU A 547 46.95 -32.40 -23.90
N ASP A 548 47.05 -31.28 -24.62
CA ASP A 548 48.16 -31.02 -25.53
C ASP A 548 49.39 -30.35 -24.89
N GLY A 549 49.22 -29.75 -23.70
CA GLY A 549 50.25 -29.04 -22.95
C GLY A 549 50.54 -27.63 -23.46
N ASP A 550 49.81 -27.16 -24.48
CA ASP A 550 49.89 -25.77 -24.93
C ASP A 550 48.91 -24.91 -24.15
N MET A 551 49.42 -24.15 -23.20
CA MET A 551 48.63 -23.17 -22.43
C MET A 551 48.00 -22.06 -23.31
N GLN A 552 48.21 -22.03 -24.64
CA GLN A 552 47.46 -21.21 -25.59
C GLN A 552 46.23 -21.91 -26.21
N SER A 553 46.15 -23.23 -26.14
CA SER A 553 44.97 -24.03 -26.49
C SER A 553 43.88 -23.91 -25.40
N TYR A 554 42.64 -24.31 -25.72
CA TYR A 554 41.55 -24.46 -24.74
C TYR A 554 40.36 -25.23 -25.31
N PHE A 555 39.58 -25.85 -24.43
CA PHE A 555 38.19 -26.25 -24.64
C PHE A 555 37.25 -25.04 -24.47
N HIS A 556 36.14 -25.00 -25.21
CA HIS A 556 35.04 -24.06 -25.01
C HIS A 556 33.69 -24.79 -25.11
N SER A 557 32.83 -24.64 -24.09
CA SER A 557 31.44 -25.10 -24.18
C SER A 557 30.59 -24.15 -25.02
N ALA A 558 29.47 -24.63 -25.57
CA ALA A 558 28.62 -23.86 -26.46
C ALA A 558 28.07 -22.58 -25.81
N TRP A 559 28.50 -21.42 -26.34
CA TRP A 559 27.93 -20.11 -25.98
C TRP A 559 26.70 -19.73 -26.81
N SER A 560 26.35 -20.54 -27.82
CA SER A 560 25.20 -20.32 -28.71
C SER A 560 24.25 -21.52 -28.75
N SER A 561 22.95 -21.23 -28.82
CA SER A 561 21.86 -22.22 -28.81
C SER A 561 21.81 -23.15 -30.03
N ALA A 562 22.67 -22.93 -31.04
CA ALA A 562 22.86 -23.86 -32.14
C ALA A 562 23.64 -25.13 -31.75
N TYR A 563 24.39 -25.08 -30.62
CA TYR A 563 25.26 -26.18 -30.17
C TYR A 563 25.09 -26.55 -28.69
N ALA A 564 24.28 -25.80 -27.93
CA ALA A 564 24.01 -26.06 -26.52
C ALA A 564 22.76 -26.94 -26.33
N PRO A 565 22.78 -27.96 -25.45
CA PRO A 565 21.60 -28.75 -25.11
C PRO A 565 20.59 -27.91 -24.32
N ALA A 566 19.35 -27.82 -24.81
CA ALA A 566 18.32 -26.98 -24.22
C ALA A 566 17.98 -27.42 -22.78
N GLY A 567 18.16 -26.51 -21.81
CA GLY A 567 17.81 -26.73 -20.42
C GLY A 567 18.77 -27.64 -19.63
N GLN A 568 19.97 -27.92 -20.14
CA GLN A 568 20.96 -28.78 -19.47
C GLN A 568 22.27 -28.04 -19.24
N TYR A 569 22.85 -28.19 -18.04
CA TYR A 569 24.18 -27.67 -17.74
C TYR A 569 25.24 -28.32 -18.63
N HIS A 570 26.28 -27.56 -18.96
CA HIS A 570 27.38 -28.02 -19.80
C HIS A 570 28.35 -28.89 -18.98
N CYS A 571 28.74 -30.06 -19.50
CA CYS A 571 29.59 -31.00 -18.79
C CYS A 571 30.83 -31.45 -19.58
N LEU A 572 31.82 -31.99 -18.85
CA LEU A 572 32.83 -32.91 -19.36
C LEU A 572 32.63 -34.28 -18.71
N ASP A 573 32.54 -35.33 -19.52
CA ASP A 573 32.49 -36.73 -19.06
C ASP A 573 33.86 -37.37 -19.31
N LEU A 574 34.42 -38.01 -18.27
CA LEU A 574 35.80 -38.46 -18.18
C LEU A 574 35.84 -39.99 -17.96
N ASP A 575 36.55 -40.72 -18.82
CA ASP A 575 36.93 -42.13 -18.61
C ASP A 575 38.31 -42.18 -17.94
N LEU A 576 38.36 -42.60 -16.67
CA LEU A 576 39.59 -42.68 -15.89
C LEU A 576 40.47 -43.88 -16.27
N GLY A 577 40.01 -44.79 -17.14
CA GLY A 577 40.71 -46.02 -17.54
C GLY A 577 40.82 -47.10 -16.46
N GLU A 578 40.69 -46.74 -15.18
CA GLU A 578 40.60 -47.62 -14.02
C GLU A 578 39.54 -47.13 -13.02
N GLN A 579 39.05 -48.01 -12.15
CA GLN A 579 38.07 -47.65 -11.13
C GLN A 579 38.74 -47.03 -9.90
N MET A 580 38.35 -45.81 -9.54
CA MET A 580 38.88 -45.05 -8.39
C MET A 580 37.74 -44.61 -7.47
N GLN A 581 38.00 -44.48 -6.16
CA GLN A 581 37.05 -43.86 -5.23
C GLN A 581 37.34 -42.37 -5.02
N ILE A 582 38.60 -42.00 -4.79
CA ILE A 582 39.00 -40.61 -4.61
C ILE A 582 39.77 -40.17 -5.85
N VAL A 583 39.36 -39.05 -6.43
CA VAL A 583 39.87 -38.55 -7.72
C VAL A 583 40.26 -37.09 -7.54
N THR A 584 41.38 -36.70 -8.13
CA THR A 584 41.89 -35.32 -8.06
C THR A 584 42.04 -34.75 -9.46
N LEU A 585 41.30 -33.68 -9.76
CA LEU A 585 41.42 -32.96 -11.03
C LEU A 585 42.41 -31.80 -10.89
N LYS A 586 43.36 -31.70 -11.81
CA LYS A 586 44.26 -30.55 -11.99
C LYS A 586 43.89 -29.84 -13.28
N TYR A 587 43.76 -28.53 -13.25
CA TYR A 587 43.21 -27.76 -14.38
C TYR A 587 43.85 -26.37 -14.50
N ALA A 588 43.80 -25.80 -15.70
CA ALA A 588 44.14 -24.41 -15.96
C ALA A 588 43.04 -23.69 -16.75
N ARG A 589 42.89 -22.38 -16.56
CA ARG A 589 41.97 -21.55 -17.35
C ARG A 589 42.58 -21.05 -18.66
N ARG A 590 41.73 -20.60 -19.58
CA ARG A 590 42.12 -19.96 -20.85
C ARG A 590 43.01 -18.71 -20.62
N PRO A 591 44.00 -18.45 -21.50
CA PRO A 591 44.79 -17.21 -21.49
C PRO A 591 43.98 -15.95 -21.81
N TRP A 592 44.39 -14.85 -21.17
CA TRP A 592 43.99 -13.45 -21.36
C TRP A 592 42.50 -13.04 -21.24
N SER A 593 42.33 -11.90 -20.55
CA SER A 593 41.13 -11.07 -20.31
C SER A 593 39.84 -11.71 -19.79
N ASN A 594 39.41 -12.88 -20.28
CA ASN A 594 38.08 -13.43 -19.99
C ASN A 594 38.10 -14.49 -18.88
N GLN A 595 38.69 -14.16 -17.72
CA GLN A 595 38.63 -14.99 -16.50
C GLN A 595 37.20 -15.42 -16.14
N ASN A 596 36.23 -14.60 -16.55
CA ASN A 596 34.78 -14.75 -16.37
C ASN A 596 34.23 -16.10 -16.92
N LEU A 597 34.95 -16.80 -17.81
CA LEU A 597 34.57 -18.12 -18.34
C LEU A 597 35.23 -19.30 -17.59
N THR A 598 35.95 -19.05 -16.50
CA THR A 598 36.57 -20.12 -15.70
C THR A 598 35.50 -20.79 -14.83
N PRO A 599 35.34 -22.14 -14.87
CA PRO A 599 34.50 -22.88 -13.94
C PRO A 599 34.91 -22.65 -12.48
N THR A 600 33.93 -22.32 -11.63
CA THR A 600 34.12 -22.10 -10.19
C THR A 600 33.35 -23.11 -9.34
N LYS A 601 32.17 -23.56 -9.79
CA LYS A 601 31.33 -24.53 -9.10
C LYS A 601 30.89 -25.62 -10.06
N VAL A 602 31.01 -26.87 -9.66
CA VAL A 602 30.67 -28.05 -10.48
C VAL A 602 29.88 -29.08 -9.68
N ASN A 603 28.93 -29.73 -10.33
CA ASN A 603 28.39 -31.01 -9.87
C ASN A 603 29.29 -32.15 -10.35
N ILE A 604 29.58 -33.09 -9.45
CA ILE A 604 30.26 -34.33 -9.76
C ILE A 604 29.23 -35.48 -9.77
N TYR A 605 29.23 -36.27 -10.83
CA TYR A 605 28.51 -37.54 -10.91
C TYR A 605 29.48 -38.67 -11.27
N ALA A 606 29.15 -39.91 -10.90
CA ALA A 606 29.99 -41.08 -11.20
C ALA A 606 29.21 -42.31 -11.71
N ALA A 607 29.84 -43.09 -12.58
CA ALA A 607 29.27 -44.28 -13.21
C ALA A 607 30.32 -45.38 -13.47
N ASN A 608 29.85 -46.62 -13.66
CA ASN A 608 30.64 -47.78 -14.10
C ASN A 608 30.14 -48.39 -15.42
N ASP A 609 29.05 -47.85 -15.98
CA ASP A 609 28.51 -48.19 -17.29
C ASP A 609 27.91 -46.92 -17.91
N THR A 610 28.42 -46.53 -19.08
CA THR A 610 27.98 -45.39 -19.89
C THR A 610 27.23 -45.82 -21.15
N THR A 611 27.00 -47.12 -21.35
CA THR A 611 26.46 -47.70 -22.59
C THR A 611 24.94 -47.87 -22.62
N ASN A 612 24.30 -47.84 -21.45
CA ASN A 612 22.85 -48.02 -21.30
C ASN A 612 22.09 -46.69 -21.19
N ALA A 613 20.87 -46.65 -21.74
CA ALA A 613 19.89 -45.58 -21.44
C ALA A 613 19.47 -45.54 -19.96
N THR A 614 19.77 -46.61 -19.20
CA THR A 614 19.60 -46.74 -17.75
C THR A 614 20.94 -46.74 -16.99
N GLY A 615 22.04 -46.34 -17.64
CA GLY A 615 23.34 -46.11 -16.99
C GLY A 615 23.26 -44.88 -16.07
N LYS A 616 22.76 -45.08 -14.84
CA LYS A 616 22.58 -43.99 -13.87
C LYS A 616 23.94 -43.41 -13.47
N TRP A 617 24.20 -42.19 -13.93
CA TRP A 617 25.15 -41.27 -13.33
C TRP A 617 24.68 -40.94 -11.90
N ASN A 618 25.39 -41.45 -10.91
CA ASN A 618 25.06 -41.24 -9.50
C ASN A 618 25.56 -39.85 -9.11
N TYR A 619 24.68 -38.97 -8.62
CA TYR A 619 25.10 -37.67 -8.10
C TYR A 619 25.96 -37.87 -6.83
N ILE A 620 27.14 -37.24 -6.81
CA ILE A 620 28.10 -37.33 -5.70
C ILE A 620 28.03 -36.09 -4.80
N GLY A 621 28.03 -34.90 -5.41
CA GLY A 621 28.05 -33.63 -4.69
C GLY A 621 28.42 -32.44 -5.56
N THR A 622 28.14 -31.23 -5.06
CA THR A 622 28.64 -29.97 -5.62
C THR A 622 29.98 -29.63 -5.00
N TYR A 623 30.97 -29.28 -5.82
CA TYR A 623 32.32 -28.93 -5.41
C TYR A 623 32.76 -27.58 -5.99
N THR A 624 33.56 -26.83 -5.24
CA THR A 624 34.17 -25.56 -5.67
C THR A 624 35.55 -25.83 -6.24
N LEU A 625 35.79 -25.44 -7.49
CA LEU A 625 37.11 -25.50 -8.11
C LEU A 625 37.94 -24.30 -7.65
N LYS A 626 39.06 -24.55 -6.98
CA LYS A 626 39.96 -23.50 -6.44
C LYS A 626 41.11 -23.25 -7.43
N GLN A 627 41.06 -22.17 -8.23
CA GLN A 627 42.21 -21.70 -9.04
C GLN A 627 43.15 -20.86 -8.16
N ASN A 628 43.97 -21.53 -7.35
CA ASN A 628 44.78 -20.93 -6.30
C ASN A 628 46.29 -20.84 -6.61
N VAL A 629 46.73 -21.30 -7.79
CA VAL A 629 48.15 -21.28 -8.17
C VAL A 629 48.38 -20.59 -9.51
N ALA A 630 49.62 -20.21 -9.75
CA ALA A 630 50.01 -19.49 -10.94
C ALA A 630 50.39 -20.46 -12.08
N SER A 631 50.04 -20.12 -13.31
CA SER A 631 50.44 -20.86 -14.51
C SER A 631 51.15 -19.95 -15.50
N THR A 632 52.08 -20.50 -16.28
CA THR A 632 52.85 -19.76 -17.29
C THR A 632 52.11 -19.77 -18.62
N TYR A 633 51.91 -18.58 -19.19
CA TYR A 633 51.30 -18.40 -20.52
C TYR A 633 52.24 -17.60 -21.41
N GLN A 634 52.21 -17.87 -22.72
CA GLN A 634 52.94 -17.06 -23.70
C GLN A 634 52.17 -15.78 -24.02
N ARG A 635 52.90 -14.67 -24.21
CA ARG A 635 52.32 -13.42 -24.74
C ARG A 635 53.25 -12.72 -25.71
N THR A 636 52.64 -12.10 -26.72
CA THR A 636 53.33 -11.15 -27.60
C THR A 636 53.62 -9.85 -26.83
N VAL A 637 54.91 -9.54 -26.61
CA VAL A 637 55.39 -8.20 -26.22
C VAL A 637 56.31 -7.71 -27.32
N ASP A 638 56.02 -6.54 -27.89
CA ASP A 638 56.79 -5.91 -28.98
C ASP A 638 57.09 -6.83 -30.19
N GLY A 639 56.19 -7.78 -30.45
CA GLY A 639 56.31 -8.77 -31.53
C GLY A 639 57.04 -10.07 -31.17
N VAL A 640 57.52 -10.21 -29.93
CA VAL A 640 58.24 -11.39 -29.43
C VAL A 640 57.34 -12.16 -28.44
N GLN A 641 57.34 -13.49 -28.50
CA GLN A 641 56.68 -14.31 -27.46
C GLN A 641 57.55 -14.33 -26.20
N VAL A 642 56.93 -14.04 -25.06
CA VAL A 642 57.57 -14.12 -23.75
C VAL A 642 56.67 -14.82 -22.73
N ASP A 643 57.29 -15.65 -21.90
CA ASP A 643 56.68 -16.27 -20.73
C ASP A 643 56.12 -15.20 -19.78
N SER A 644 54.89 -15.43 -19.33
CA SER A 644 54.19 -14.58 -18.38
C SER A 644 53.49 -15.46 -17.36
N LEU A 645 54.00 -15.46 -16.13
CA LEU A 645 53.37 -16.10 -15.00
C LEU A 645 52.09 -15.34 -14.62
N ILE A 646 50.95 -16.02 -14.61
CA ILE A 646 49.64 -15.44 -14.28
C ILE A 646 49.12 -16.13 -13.01
N ALA A 647 48.94 -15.35 -11.93
CA ALA A 647 48.36 -15.84 -10.69
C ALA A 647 46.89 -16.26 -10.85
N ASN A 648 46.43 -17.16 -9.97
CA ASN A 648 45.07 -17.69 -9.91
C ASN A 648 44.58 -18.14 -11.30
N ALA A 649 45.32 -19.10 -11.88
CA ALA A 649 45.14 -19.55 -13.25
C ALA A 649 45.24 -21.06 -13.41
N GLY A 650 46.13 -21.69 -12.66
CA GLY A 650 46.11 -23.12 -12.38
C GLY A 650 45.36 -23.41 -11.08
N GLY A 651 44.94 -24.66 -10.91
CA GLY A 651 44.39 -25.16 -9.66
C GLY A 651 44.27 -26.67 -9.64
N MET A 652 43.96 -27.21 -8.47
CA MET A 652 43.71 -28.62 -8.24
C MET A 652 42.60 -28.78 -7.22
N THR A 653 41.67 -29.70 -7.46
CA THR A 653 40.57 -30.03 -6.55
C THR A 653 40.24 -31.51 -6.69
N GLY A 654 40.23 -32.23 -5.57
CA GLY A 654 39.79 -33.62 -5.53
C GLY A 654 38.48 -33.81 -4.78
N PHE A 655 37.93 -35.00 -4.92
CA PHE A 655 36.62 -35.40 -4.41
C PHE A 655 36.55 -36.91 -4.15
N ASP A 656 35.71 -37.28 -3.18
CA ASP A 656 35.39 -38.66 -2.82
C ASP A 656 34.08 -39.05 -3.50
N LEU A 657 34.12 -40.08 -4.34
CA LEU A 657 32.97 -40.60 -5.07
C LEU A 657 32.12 -41.58 -4.23
N GLY A 658 32.49 -41.85 -2.97
CA GLY A 658 31.77 -42.72 -2.03
C GLY A 658 31.82 -44.23 -2.35
N ALA A 659 32.14 -44.59 -3.60
CA ALA A 659 32.44 -45.94 -4.07
C ALA A 659 33.42 -45.88 -5.25
N THR A 660 33.89 -47.03 -5.73
CA THR A 660 34.85 -47.10 -6.85
C THR A 660 34.15 -47.00 -8.21
N TYR A 661 34.49 -45.98 -9.00
CA TYR A 661 33.91 -45.70 -10.32
C TYR A 661 35.00 -45.44 -11.38
N GLN A 662 34.75 -45.82 -12.63
CA GLN A 662 35.62 -45.54 -13.77
C GLN A 662 35.26 -44.24 -14.50
N TYR A 663 33.98 -43.86 -14.52
CA TYR A 663 33.49 -42.70 -15.26
C TYR A 663 33.10 -41.58 -14.30
N VAL A 664 33.57 -40.36 -14.58
CA VAL A 664 33.27 -39.14 -13.79
C VAL A 664 32.75 -38.04 -14.71
N ARG A 665 31.62 -37.42 -14.35
CA ARG A 665 31.07 -36.25 -15.02
C ARG A 665 31.30 -35.01 -14.17
N MET A 666 31.89 -33.99 -14.77
CA MET A 666 32.02 -32.64 -14.22
C MET A 666 31.05 -31.72 -14.96
N GLU A 667 29.92 -31.42 -14.33
CA GLU A 667 28.86 -30.52 -14.83
C GLU A 667 29.05 -29.11 -14.24
N VAL A 668 29.12 -28.06 -15.05
CA VAL A 668 29.48 -26.72 -14.59
C VAL A 668 28.24 -25.91 -14.20
N LEU A 669 28.11 -25.61 -12.91
CA LEU A 669 27.02 -24.81 -12.32
C LEU A 669 27.31 -23.32 -12.26
N SER A 670 28.59 -22.91 -12.14
CA SER A 670 28.97 -21.50 -12.13
C SER A 670 30.31 -21.26 -12.78
N ASN A 671 30.46 -20.05 -13.33
CA ASN A 671 31.70 -19.48 -13.78
C ASN A 671 31.96 -18.14 -13.06
N VAL A 672 33.18 -17.62 -13.15
CA VAL A 672 33.54 -16.33 -12.54
C VAL A 672 32.63 -15.18 -13.00
N SER A 673 32.02 -15.24 -14.18
CA SER A 673 31.04 -14.22 -14.61
C SER A 673 29.75 -14.25 -13.82
N LEU A 674 29.23 -15.44 -13.52
CA LEU A 674 27.97 -15.63 -12.81
C LEU A 674 28.13 -15.27 -11.34
N ASP A 675 29.22 -15.75 -10.71
CA ASP A 675 29.57 -15.41 -9.32
C ASP A 675 29.85 -13.91 -9.09
N THR A 676 30.19 -13.13 -10.13
CA THR A 676 30.51 -11.68 -10.00
C THR A 676 29.46 -10.73 -10.56
N ARG A 677 28.45 -11.21 -11.31
CA ARG A 677 27.44 -10.35 -11.96
C ARG A 677 25.99 -10.77 -11.74
N GLY A 678 25.77 -12.01 -11.28
CA GLY A 678 24.44 -12.61 -11.20
C GLY A 678 23.85 -12.97 -12.57
N PRO A 679 22.74 -13.73 -12.57
CA PRO A 679 22.06 -14.18 -13.80
C PRO A 679 21.54 -13.01 -14.64
N GLY A 680 21.37 -13.24 -15.94
CA GLY A 680 20.95 -12.22 -16.92
C GLY A 680 22.04 -11.21 -17.33
N ASN A 681 23.06 -10.98 -16.48
CA ASN A 681 24.21 -10.10 -16.77
C ASN A 681 25.54 -10.88 -16.91
N ALA A 682 25.50 -12.21 -16.79
CA ALA A 682 26.63 -13.11 -16.86
C ALA A 682 26.88 -13.68 -18.25
N ASN A 683 28.03 -14.35 -18.42
CA ASN A 683 28.32 -15.19 -19.57
C ASN A 683 27.57 -16.53 -19.48
N GLU A 684 26.28 -16.49 -19.81
CA GLU A 684 25.33 -17.60 -19.74
C GLU A 684 24.42 -17.67 -20.97
N LEU A 685 23.74 -18.79 -21.14
CA LEU A 685 22.70 -19.02 -22.15
C LEU A 685 21.43 -19.50 -21.44
N GLY A 686 20.51 -18.57 -21.15
CA GLY A 686 19.25 -18.88 -20.46
C GLY A 686 19.44 -19.42 -19.03
N GLY A 687 20.34 -18.80 -18.26
CA GLY A 687 20.72 -19.23 -16.90
C GLY A 687 21.78 -20.34 -16.84
N ILE A 688 22.21 -20.92 -17.97
CA ILE A 688 23.24 -21.96 -18.01
C ILE A 688 24.60 -21.33 -18.35
N PRO A 689 25.62 -21.39 -17.48
CA PRO A 689 26.94 -20.85 -17.79
C PRO A 689 27.65 -21.64 -18.90
N TYR A 690 28.29 -20.92 -19.82
CA TYR A 690 29.28 -21.50 -20.71
C TYR A 690 30.70 -21.23 -20.19
N PHE A 691 31.65 -22.11 -20.51
CA PHE A 691 32.95 -22.14 -19.84
C PHE A 691 34.11 -22.52 -20.75
N THR A 692 35.33 -22.24 -20.27
CA THR A 692 36.60 -22.59 -20.92
C THR A 692 37.59 -23.17 -19.92
N ILE A 693 38.36 -24.17 -20.36
CA ILE A 693 39.50 -24.77 -19.65
C ILE A 693 40.64 -24.88 -20.68
N ALA A 694 41.87 -24.52 -20.30
CA ALA A 694 43.06 -24.76 -21.11
C ALA A 694 43.45 -26.24 -21.00
N GLU A 695 43.99 -26.63 -19.85
CA GLU A 695 44.44 -28.00 -19.54
C GLU A 695 43.54 -28.68 -18.49
N LEU A 696 43.41 -30.00 -18.58
CA LEU A 696 42.80 -30.87 -17.57
C LEU A 696 43.61 -32.17 -17.40
N ARG A 697 43.83 -32.61 -16.16
CA ARG A 697 44.34 -33.94 -15.79
C ARG A 697 43.50 -34.51 -14.66
N ALA A 698 43.44 -35.84 -14.57
CA ALA A 698 42.89 -36.54 -13.41
C ALA A 698 43.97 -37.45 -12.81
N TYR A 699 43.97 -37.58 -11.49
CA TYR A 699 44.91 -38.38 -10.70
C TYR A 699 44.15 -39.19 -9.63
N ALA A 700 44.77 -40.25 -9.13
CA ALA A 700 44.30 -40.94 -7.93
C ALA A 700 44.48 -40.04 -6.70
N GLY A 701 43.41 -39.81 -5.95
CA GLY A 701 43.42 -38.93 -4.78
C GLY A 701 43.50 -39.68 -3.45
N LYS A 702 43.74 -38.92 -2.38
CA LYS A 702 43.65 -39.34 -0.97
C LYS A 702 42.92 -38.26 -0.16
N PHE A 703 42.27 -38.65 0.93
CA PHE A 703 41.76 -37.69 1.92
C PHE A 703 42.92 -37.12 2.73
N ASP A 704 42.90 -35.81 2.98
CA ASP A 704 43.96 -35.10 3.69
C ASP A 704 43.43 -34.58 5.03
N GLU A 705 43.63 -35.36 6.10
CA GLU A 705 43.19 -35.02 7.46
C GLU A 705 43.81 -33.72 7.99
N VAL A 706 45.03 -33.38 7.54
CA VAL A 706 45.78 -32.20 8.01
C VAL A 706 45.30 -30.93 7.31
N ALA A 707 44.92 -31.02 6.04
CA ALA A 707 44.27 -29.92 5.33
C ALA A 707 42.78 -29.77 5.71
N SER A 708 42.08 -30.87 6.02
CA SER A 708 40.63 -30.90 6.34
C SER A 708 40.29 -30.43 7.77
N LYS A 709 41.03 -29.45 8.30
CA LYS A 709 41.04 -29.08 9.74
C LYS A 709 39.63 -28.89 10.34
N ALA A 710 38.79 -28.08 9.70
CA ALA A 710 37.45 -27.76 10.20
C ALA A 710 36.50 -28.97 10.20
N PHE A 711 36.59 -29.81 9.17
CA PHE A 711 35.87 -31.09 9.11
C PHE A 711 36.36 -32.08 10.17
N MET A 712 37.68 -32.13 10.42
CA MET A 712 38.30 -32.99 11.45
C MET A 712 38.03 -32.53 12.89
N ALA A 713 37.72 -31.25 13.11
CA ALA A 713 37.35 -30.69 14.41
C ALA A 713 35.97 -31.11 14.93
N VAL A 714 35.05 -31.50 14.03
CA VAL A 714 33.77 -32.15 14.38
C VAL A 714 34.06 -33.46 15.15
N SER A 715 33.15 -33.95 15.98
CA SER A 715 33.30 -35.27 16.59
C SER A 715 33.13 -36.41 15.57
N GLU A 716 33.90 -37.48 15.74
CA GLU A 716 33.83 -38.66 14.87
C GLU A 716 32.41 -39.29 14.80
N PRO A 717 31.66 -39.42 15.91
CA PRO A 717 30.28 -39.95 15.86
C PRO A 717 29.34 -39.09 15.00
N VAL A 718 29.47 -37.75 15.06
CA VAL A 718 28.64 -36.83 14.30
C VAL A 718 28.99 -36.85 12.81
N ARG A 719 30.28 -36.87 12.44
CA ARG A 719 30.71 -37.10 11.05
C ARG A 719 30.15 -38.41 10.51
N ASN A 720 30.32 -39.51 11.24
CA ASN A 720 29.90 -40.84 10.79
C ASN A 720 28.37 -40.95 10.67
N ALA A 721 27.62 -40.28 11.56
CA ALA A 721 26.16 -40.21 11.48
C ALA A 721 25.68 -39.45 10.23
N LEU A 722 26.29 -38.31 9.88
CA LEU A 722 25.93 -37.59 8.65
C LEU A 722 26.37 -38.36 7.40
N ALA A 723 27.55 -38.98 7.40
CA ALA A 723 28.04 -39.79 6.28
C ALA A 723 27.10 -40.95 5.91
N GLU A 724 26.64 -41.73 6.89
CA GLU A 724 25.75 -42.87 6.62
C GLU A 724 24.34 -42.39 6.21
N ASN A 725 23.82 -41.30 6.78
CA ASN A 725 22.52 -40.75 6.37
C ASN A 725 22.58 -40.12 4.96
N LEU A 726 23.67 -39.43 4.59
CA LEU A 726 23.87 -38.95 3.22
C LEU A 726 23.95 -40.10 2.21
N LYS A 727 24.54 -41.24 2.58
CA LYS A 727 24.61 -42.45 1.77
C LYS A 727 23.23 -43.11 1.58
N ILE A 728 22.41 -43.18 2.63
CA ILE A 728 21.02 -43.65 2.55
C ILE A 728 20.17 -42.70 1.70
N ALA A 729 20.28 -41.39 1.95
CA ALA A 729 19.57 -40.35 1.20
C ALA A 729 19.97 -40.33 -0.29
N SER A 730 21.26 -40.52 -0.61
CA SER A 730 21.75 -40.56 -1.99
C SER A 730 21.11 -41.70 -2.80
N ALA A 731 20.91 -42.88 -2.19
CA ALA A 731 20.19 -43.97 -2.87
C ALA A 731 18.74 -43.56 -3.20
N ALA A 732 18.01 -43.04 -2.20
CA ALA A 732 16.62 -42.61 -2.39
C ALA A 732 16.47 -41.41 -3.36
N TYR A 733 17.42 -40.47 -3.36
CA TYR A 733 17.55 -39.36 -4.31
C TYR A 733 17.73 -39.86 -5.74
N ASN A 734 18.71 -40.74 -5.97
CA ASN A 734 19.00 -41.29 -7.30
C ASN A 734 17.92 -42.28 -7.79
N GLU A 735 17.01 -42.74 -6.93
CA GLU A 735 15.91 -43.66 -7.27
C GLU A 735 14.50 -43.03 -7.29
N GLY A 736 14.30 -41.86 -6.67
CA GLY A 736 12.96 -41.26 -6.51
C GLY A 736 12.11 -41.97 -5.45
N THR A 737 12.76 -42.51 -4.41
CA THR A 737 12.16 -43.37 -3.37
C THR A 737 12.31 -42.79 -1.96
N ALA A 738 12.26 -41.46 -1.84
CA ALA A 738 12.34 -40.75 -0.56
C ALA A 738 11.26 -41.19 0.43
N THR A 739 11.63 -41.33 1.71
CA THR A 739 10.66 -41.59 2.79
C THR A 739 10.81 -40.54 3.88
N ARG A 740 9.75 -40.33 4.66
CA ARG A 740 9.77 -39.44 5.83
C ARG A 740 10.91 -39.80 6.80
N GLU A 741 11.14 -41.09 7.04
CA GLU A 741 12.24 -41.58 7.89
C GLU A 741 13.62 -41.21 7.34
N ILE A 742 13.84 -41.25 6.02
CA ILE A 742 15.11 -40.85 5.40
C ILE A 742 15.33 -39.34 5.52
N ILE A 743 14.29 -38.53 5.29
CA ILE A 743 14.34 -37.07 5.41
C ILE A 743 14.64 -36.66 6.85
N ASP A 744 13.85 -37.15 7.81
CA ASP A 744 13.94 -36.76 9.23
C ASP A 744 15.30 -37.19 9.85
N ASN A 745 15.81 -38.37 9.49
CA ASN A 745 17.12 -38.84 9.95
C ASN A 745 18.28 -38.05 9.31
N LEU A 746 18.20 -37.68 8.03
CA LEU A 746 19.19 -36.82 7.38
C LEU A 746 19.19 -35.42 8.00
N GLN A 747 18.02 -34.82 8.23
CA GLN A 747 17.89 -33.51 8.87
C GLN A 747 18.53 -33.53 10.27
N GLN A 748 18.20 -34.54 11.09
CA GLN A 748 18.77 -34.67 12.43
C GLN A 748 20.31 -34.85 12.41
N ALA A 749 20.84 -35.63 11.47
CA ALA A 749 22.27 -35.81 11.33
C ALA A 749 22.97 -34.52 10.85
N TYR A 750 22.33 -33.77 9.95
CA TYR A 750 22.83 -32.49 9.44
C TYR A 750 22.81 -31.40 10.51
N ASP A 751 21.70 -31.26 11.24
CA ASP A 751 21.57 -30.34 12.38
C ASP A 751 22.63 -30.60 13.46
N ASN A 752 23.00 -31.87 13.68
CA ASN A 752 24.03 -32.24 14.64
C ASN A 752 25.44 -31.93 14.14
N PHE A 753 25.70 -32.07 12.84
CA PHE A 753 26.95 -31.62 12.21
C PHE A 753 27.12 -30.10 12.30
N LEU A 754 26.06 -29.33 12.04
CA LEU A 754 26.09 -27.86 12.12
C LEU A 754 26.38 -27.33 13.54
N LYS A 755 26.12 -28.10 14.61
CA LYS A 755 26.45 -27.74 16.00
C LYS A 755 27.93 -27.93 16.36
N GLU A 756 28.72 -28.58 15.51
CA GLU A 756 30.14 -28.85 15.74
C GLU A 756 31.04 -28.32 14.60
N PHE A 757 30.50 -28.12 13.39
CA PHE A 757 31.24 -27.66 12.22
C PHE A 757 31.46 -26.13 12.23
N ALA A 758 32.72 -25.73 12.40
CA ALA A 758 33.12 -24.33 12.50
C ALA A 758 33.64 -23.79 11.15
N ASP A 759 32.78 -23.08 10.43
CA ASP A 759 33.09 -22.57 9.09
C ASP A 759 33.85 -21.23 9.13
N SER A 760 35.16 -21.27 8.87
CA SER A 760 36.00 -20.06 8.86
C SER A 760 35.62 -19.04 7.79
N GLU A 761 34.93 -19.45 6.70
CA GLU A 761 34.52 -18.52 5.64
C GLU A 761 33.42 -17.56 6.09
N VAL A 762 32.64 -17.91 7.13
CA VAL A 762 31.64 -17.01 7.74
C VAL A 762 32.35 -15.79 8.33
N VAL A 763 33.44 -16.00 9.09
CA VAL A 763 34.24 -14.91 9.68
C VAL A 763 34.92 -14.09 8.60
N LYS A 764 35.49 -14.73 7.56
CA LYS A 764 36.14 -14.03 6.43
C LYS A 764 35.15 -13.17 5.63
N THR A 765 33.91 -13.64 5.46
CA THR A 765 32.83 -12.89 4.82
C THR A 765 32.43 -11.69 5.66
N ALA A 766 32.14 -11.88 6.95
CA ALA A 766 31.80 -10.79 7.87
C ALA A 766 32.93 -9.75 7.99
N LEU A 767 34.19 -10.18 7.98
CA LEU A 767 35.37 -9.33 7.99
C LEU A 767 35.47 -8.47 6.71
N SER A 768 35.24 -9.08 5.54
CA SER A 768 35.27 -8.40 4.24
C SER A 768 34.16 -7.35 4.10
N ASP A 769 32.96 -7.70 4.54
CA ASP A 769 31.82 -6.78 4.62
C ASP A 769 32.09 -5.64 5.63
N THR A 770 32.61 -5.94 6.82
CA THR A 770 32.98 -4.95 7.84
C THR A 770 34.04 -3.98 7.32
N LYS A 771 35.09 -4.47 6.63
CA LYS A 771 36.07 -3.61 5.94
C LYS A 771 35.42 -2.72 4.88
N SER A 772 34.49 -3.27 4.10
CA SER A 772 33.77 -2.53 3.06
C SER A 772 32.89 -1.43 3.66
N LYS A 773 32.20 -1.70 4.77
CA LYS A 773 31.44 -0.74 5.56
C LYS A 773 32.33 0.34 6.16
N LEU A 774 33.41 -0.02 6.86
CA LEU A 774 34.34 0.94 7.48
C LEU A 774 34.98 1.88 6.46
N ASN A 775 35.22 1.43 5.22
CA ASN A 775 35.74 2.29 4.17
C ASN A 775 34.81 3.47 3.80
N ALA A 776 33.51 3.36 4.02
CA ALA A 776 32.56 4.46 3.79
C ALA A 776 32.68 5.59 4.83
N TYR A 777 33.21 5.31 6.03
CA TYR A 777 33.39 6.31 7.09
C TYR A 777 34.64 7.17 6.89
N ASN A 778 35.55 6.82 5.96
CA ASN A 778 36.80 7.56 5.72
C ASN A 778 36.57 9.05 5.38
N SER A 779 35.46 9.39 4.71
CA SER A 779 35.07 10.78 4.41
C SER A 779 34.24 11.45 5.51
N LEU A 780 33.87 10.71 6.55
CA LEU A 780 32.95 11.14 7.62
C LEU A 780 33.67 11.39 8.96
N LEU A 781 35.01 11.36 8.97
CA LEU A 781 35.81 11.56 10.18
C LEU A 781 36.02 13.05 10.49
N GLY A 782 35.81 13.45 11.74
CA GLY A 782 36.01 14.82 12.20
C GLY A 782 35.43 15.07 13.59
N GLU A 783 35.61 16.31 14.07
CA GLU A 783 35.16 16.78 15.40
C GLU A 783 33.83 17.57 15.33
N GLU A 784 33.29 17.79 14.14
CA GLU A 784 32.04 18.55 13.93
C GLU A 784 30.77 17.70 14.07
N ILE A 785 29.64 18.34 14.41
CA ILE A 785 28.32 17.69 14.48
C ILE A 785 27.96 17.00 13.15
N GLY A 786 27.53 15.74 13.23
CA GLY A 786 27.26 14.86 12.09
C GLY A 786 28.50 14.20 11.46
N MET A 787 29.65 14.27 12.13
CA MET A 787 30.86 13.50 11.84
C MET A 787 31.05 12.37 12.87
N PHE A 788 32.06 11.54 12.66
CA PHE A 788 32.50 10.50 13.59
C PHE A 788 33.94 10.77 14.09
N PRO A 789 34.26 10.55 15.38
CA PRO A 789 35.62 10.68 15.90
C PRO A 789 36.59 9.70 15.22
N ALA A 790 37.81 10.17 14.90
CA ALA A 790 38.80 9.35 14.19
C ALA A 790 39.30 8.17 15.04
N GLU A 791 39.35 8.34 16.36
CA GLU A 791 39.65 7.31 17.35
C GLU A 791 38.58 6.22 17.40
N ALA A 792 37.30 6.54 17.16
CA ALA A 792 36.22 5.57 17.14
C ALA A 792 36.33 4.64 15.92
N LYS A 793 36.68 5.19 14.74
CA LYS A 793 37.01 4.35 13.58
C LYS A 793 38.30 3.57 13.81
N THR A 794 39.31 4.17 14.44
CA THR A 794 40.57 3.48 14.77
C THR A 794 40.32 2.25 15.65
N ALA A 795 39.45 2.36 16.66
CA ALA A 795 39.06 1.22 17.49
C ALA A 795 38.32 0.12 16.69
N ALA A 796 37.49 0.49 15.71
CA ALA A 796 36.85 -0.49 14.83
C ALA A 796 37.85 -1.15 13.84
N ASP A 797 38.83 -0.40 13.33
CA ASP A 797 39.93 -0.91 12.52
C ASP A 797 40.85 -1.84 13.35
N GLU A 798 41.05 -1.56 14.64
CA GLU A 798 41.76 -2.45 15.57
C GLU A 798 41.01 -3.77 15.79
N VAL A 799 39.67 -3.77 15.92
CA VAL A 799 38.89 -5.02 15.96
C VAL A 799 39.13 -5.85 14.70
N VAL A 800 39.03 -5.23 13.53
CA VAL A 800 39.30 -5.87 12.23
C VAL A 800 40.72 -6.46 12.18
N ALA A 801 41.73 -5.71 12.61
CA ALA A 801 43.13 -6.17 12.64
C ALA A 801 43.34 -7.33 13.64
N ASN A 802 42.66 -7.32 14.79
CA ASN A 802 42.72 -8.40 15.77
C ASN A 802 42.06 -9.69 15.24
N VAL A 803 40.94 -9.59 14.50
CA VAL A 803 40.32 -10.75 13.83
C VAL A 803 41.26 -11.32 12.75
N GLU A 804 41.92 -10.47 11.95
CA GLU A 804 42.90 -10.93 10.96
C GLU A 804 44.12 -11.59 11.58
N ALA A 805 44.66 -11.02 12.66
CA ALA A 805 45.77 -11.61 13.40
C ALA A 805 45.40 -12.99 13.99
N TYR A 806 44.18 -13.12 14.53
CA TYR A 806 43.69 -14.38 15.07
C TYR A 806 43.51 -15.48 14.00
N LEU A 807 42.94 -15.14 12.84
CA LEU A 807 42.83 -16.08 11.72
C LEU A 807 44.21 -16.49 11.18
N THR A 808 45.14 -15.53 11.10
CA THR A 808 46.53 -15.79 10.66
C THR A 808 47.26 -16.74 11.63
N ASP A 809 47.14 -16.50 12.93
CA ASP A 809 47.76 -17.32 14.00
C ASP A 809 47.22 -18.76 14.02
N LEU A 810 45.93 -18.98 13.75
CA LEU A 810 45.37 -20.33 13.54
C LEU A 810 45.95 -21.02 12.30
N ASP A 811 46.06 -20.31 11.17
CA ASP A 811 46.60 -20.88 9.94
C ASP A 811 48.10 -21.22 10.07
N GLU A 812 48.91 -20.37 10.69
CA GLU A 812 50.33 -20.63 10.98
C GLU A 812 50.54 -21.83 11.93
N LYS A 813 49.67 -22.00 12.94
CA LYS A 813 49.73 -23.16 13.85
C LYS A 813 49.20 -24.45 13.25
N GLY A 814 48.38 -24.36 12.19
CA GLY A 814 47.66 -25.51 11.64
C GLY A 814 46.38 -25.85 12.40
N GLU A 815 45.86 -24.97 13.25
CA GLU A 815 44.69 -25.19 14.10
C GLU A 815 43.36 -24.86 13.38
N ALA A 816 42.25 -25.41 13.88
CA ALA A 816 40.90 -25.08 13.41
C ALA A 816 40.26 -24.02 14.31
N ILE A 817 39.47 -23.12 13.73
CA ILE A 817 38.56 -22.26 14.51
C ILE A 817 37.46 -23.11 15.16
N THR A 818 36.92 -22.68 16.29
CA THR A 818 35.78 -23.34 16.97
C THR A 818 34.48 -22.58 16.70
N LEU A 819 33.33 -23.26 16.74
CA LEU A 819 32.03 -22.65 16.41
C LEU A 819 31.73 -21.42 17.30
N SER A 820 31.90 -21.56 18.61
CA SER A 820 31.77 -20.44 19.56
C SER A 820 32.70 -19.26 19.26
N LYS A 821 33.85 -19.49 18.59
CA LYS A 821 34.76 -18.43 18.17
C LYS A 821 34.37 -17.80 16.84
N VAL A 822 33.71 -18.54 15.93
CA VAL A 822 33.05 -17.97 14.75
C VAL A 822 31.98 -16.98 15.21
N GLU A 823 31.11 -17.40 16.13
CA GLU A 823 30.07 -16.55 16.74
C GLU A 823 30.67 -15.30 17.44
N GLU A 824 31.70 -15.49 18.28
CA GLU A 824 32.37 -14.40 19.01
C GLU A 824 32.99 -13.34 18.08
N LEU A 825 33.65 -13.77 16.99
CA LEU A 825 34.34 -12.86 16.06
C LEU A 825 33.36 -12.14 15.13
N VAL A 826 32.29 -12.80 14.68
CA VAL A 826 31.22 -12.13 13.91
C VAL A 826 30.54 -11.07 14.79
N ALA A 827 30.18 -11.41 16.03
CA ALA A 827 29.60 -10.46 16.97
C ALA A 827 30.52 -9.28 17.30
N GLN A 828 31.85 -9.47 17.35
CA GLN A 828 32.82 -8.38 17.51
C GLN A 828 32.86 -7.44 16.30
N LEU A 829 32.83 -7.98 15.08
CA LEU A 829 32.81 -7.19 13.85
C LEU A 829 31.51 -6.36 13.72
N GLU A 830 30.36 -6.97 14.02
CA GLU A 830 29.07 -6.28 14.07
C GLU A 830 29.03 -5.21 15.18
N ALA A 831 29.52 -5.53 16.37
CA ALA A 831 29.62 -4.59 17.48
C ALA A 831 30.57 -3.42 17.19
N ALA A 832 31.63 -3.62 16.40
CA ALA A 832 32.52 -2.54 15.97
C ALA A 832 31.79 -1.50 15.10
N ILE A 833 30.97 -1.95 14.13
CA ILE A 833 30.11 -1.06 13.32
C ILE A 833 29.04 -0.40 14.18
N SER A 834 28.40 -1.13 15.10
CA SER A 834 27.37 -0.58 16.00
C SER A 834 27.95 0.48 16.95
N THR A 835 29.13 0.22 17.51
CA THR A 835 29.84 1.16 18.40
C THR A 835 30.25 2.41 17.63
N LEU A 836 30.82 2.28 16.43
CA LEU A 836 31.15 3.44 15.59
C LEU A 836 29.91 4.29 15.29
N ASN A 837 28.79 3.67 14.93
CA ASN A 837 27.52 4.39 14.72
C ASN A 837 27.03 5.12 15.98
N SER A 838 27.23 4.55 17.16
CA SER A 838 26.87 5.22 18.43
C SER A 838 27.75 6.45 18.76
N THR A 839 28.91 6.59 18.11
CA THR A 839 29.81 7.75 18.27
C THR A 839 29.56 8.89 17.28
N LEU A 840 28.44 8.88 16.54
CA LEU A 840 28.01 10.03 15.73
C LEU A 840 27.93 11.28 16.61
N ILE A 841 28.63 12.35 16.23
CA ILE A 841 28.65 13.60 17.02
C ILE A 841 27.30 14.29 16.87
N LEU A 842 26.57 14.40 17.99
CA LEU A 842 25.20 14.91 18.05
C LEU A 842 25.14 16.41 18.40
N PRO A 843 24.03 17.11 18.08
CA PRO A 843 23.72 18.42 18.64
C PRO A 843 23.63 18.38 20.19
N GLU A 844 24.12 19.42 20.86
CA GLU A 844 24.10 19.51 22.32
C GLU A 844 22.72 19.92 22.86
N VAL A 845 22.27 19.22 23.92
CA VAL A 845 21.03 19.56 24.64
C VAL A 845 21.17 20.91 25.33
N GLY A 846 20.21 21.80 25.08
CA GLY A 846 20.18 23.18 25.56
C GLY A 846 20.59 24.21 24.51
N LYS A 847 21.42 23.83 23.52
CA LYS A 847 21.90 24.74 22.47
C LYS A 847 20.87 24.98 21.35
N ILE A 848 21.14 26.02 20.56
CA ILE A 848 20.27 26.53 19.50
C ILE A 848 20.96 26.32 18.14
N TYR A 849 20.20 25.79 17.18
CA TYR A 849 20.70 25.42 15.86
C TYR A 849 19.81 25.94 14.73
N ALA A 850 20.42 26.31 13.62
CA ALA A 850 19.74 26.44 12.34
C ALA A 850 19.80 25.11 11.58
N LEU A 851 18.66 24.64 11.06
CA LEU A 851 18.57 23.44 10.23
C LEU A 851 18.77 23.83 8.76
N ARG A 852 19.79 23.26 8.10
CA ARG A 852 20.12 23.56 6.70
C ARG A 852 20.22 22.28 5.86
N GLY A 853 19.75 22.30 4.61
CA GLY A 853 19.89 21.16 3.71
C GLY A 853 21.34 20.92 3.23
N VAL A 854 21.72 19.66 3.00
CA VAL A 854 23.08 19.23 2.60
C VAL A 854 23.01 18.21 1.46
N ARG A 855 24.09 18.10 0.68
CA ARG A 855 24.08 17.34 -0.57
C ARG A 855 25.45 16.76 -0.93
N ALA A 856 25.46 15.66 -1.70
CA ALA A 856 26.67 15.01 -2.20
C ALA A 856 26.68 14.71 -3.72
N SER A 857 25.72 15.21 -4.50
CA SER A 857 25.62 14.96 -5.95
C SER A 857 24.98 16.13 -6.72
N ASN A 858 25.04 16.09 -8.07
CA ASN A 858 24.75 17.22 -8.95
C ASN A 858 23.53 17.03 -9.89
N SER A 859 22.47 16.32 -9.47
CA SER A 859 21.18 16.32 -10.22
C SER A 859 20.53 17.71 -10.25
N SER A 860 19.71 18.02 -11.25
CA SER A 860 19.12 19.37 -11.39
C SER A 860 17.76 19.56 -10.71
N ALA A 861 17.10 18.49 -10.25
CA ALA A 861 15.78 18.56 -9.61
C ALA A 861 15.84 19.03 -8.15
N ASP A 862 16.88 18.62 -7.42
CA ASP A 862 16.96 18.77 -5.95
C ASP A 862 17.61 20.09 -5.49
N ALA A 863 18.03 20.94 -6.45
CA ALA A 863 18.88 22.11 -6.21
C ALA A 863 18.26 23.16 -5.26
N ARG A 864 16.95 23.12 -5.01
CA ARG A 864 16.29 24.02 -4.04
C ARG A 864 16.49 23.62 -2.57
N GLY A 865 16.87 22.38 -2.28
CA GLY A 865 17.18 21.96 -0.90
C GLY A 865 18.59 22.33 -0.45
N GLU A 866 19.48 22.69 -1.37
CA GLU A 866 20.91 22.84 -1.08
C GLU A 866 21.19 24.10 -0.23
N ASN A 867 21.79 23.90 0.96
CA ASN A 867 22.04 24.92 1.99
C ASN A 867 20.80 25.69 2.51
N ALA A 868 19.60 25.30 2.06
CA ALA A 868 18.33 25.96 2.35
C ALA A 868 17.95 25.84 3.84
N LEU A 869 17.42 26.93 4.40
CA LEU A 869 17.08 27.07 5.82
C LEU A 869 15.64 26.64 6.11
N VAL A 870 15.43 25.79 7.13
CA VAL A 870 14.09 25.34 7.57
C VAL A 870 13.52 26.26 8.66
N TYR A 871 12.28 26.71 8.50
CA TYR A 871 11.59 27.61 9.41
C TYR A 871 10.11 27.29 9.60
N ALA A 872 9.56 27.74 10.73
CA ALA A 872 8.13 27.79 10.97
C ALA A 872 7.54 29.14 10.51
N THR A 873 6.30 29.13 10.00
CA THR A 873 5.55 30.36 9.65
C THR A 873 4.57 30.82 10.74
N GLY A 874 4.55 30.14 11.88
CA GLY A 874 3.60 30.32 12.97
C GLY A 874 3.27 28.98 13.64
N ASN A 875 2.49 29.02 14.72
CA ASN A 875 2.06 27.85 15.51
C ASN A 875 1.06 26.98 14.71
N GLY A 876 1.30 25.66 14.67
CA GLY A 876 0.49 24.68 13.93
C GLY A 876 0.64 24.76 12.40
N SER A 877 1.62 25.52 11.90
CA SER A 877 1.76 25.82 10.46
C SER A 877 2.68 24.85 9.72
N THR A 878 2.48 24.72 8.42
CA THR A 878 3.40 23.99 7.53
C THR A 878 4.81 24.58 7.61
N LEU A 879 5.78 23.73 7.94
CA LEU A 879 7.19 24.09 7.92
C LEU A 879 7.66 24.30 6.47
N LYS A 880 8.44 25.34 6.29
CA LYS A 880 8.95 25.75 4.97
C LYS A 880 10.45 25.79 4.98
N TYR A 881 11.00 25.87 3.77
CA TYR A 881 12.38 26.21 3.58
C TYR A 881 12.54 27.36 2.59
N VAL A 882 13.68 28.04 2.68
CA VAL A 882 14.09 29.07 1.72
C VAL A 882 15.51 28.76 1.25
N VAL A 883 15.73 28.83 -0.07
CA VAL A 883 17.10 28.79 -0.63
C VAL A 883 17.84 30.00 -0.10
N ASP A 884 18.92 29.76 0.62
CA ASP A 884 19.49 30.78 1.48
C ASP A 884 20.19 31.90 0.68
N THR A 885 19.76 33.13 0.93
CA THR A 885 20.40 34.39 0.48
C THR A 885 20.91 35.23 1.66
N LEU A 886 20.68 34.77 2.90
CA LEU A 886 21.13 35.39 4.14
C LEU A 886 22.47 34.74 4.52
N ASN A 887 23.58 35.33 4.04
CA ASN A 887 24.93 34.83 4.28
C ASN A 887 25.33 34.73 5.77
N GLU A 888 24.52 35.31 6.66
CA GLU A 888 24.68 35.36 8.10
C GLU A 888 23.27 35.28 8.73
N ILE A 889 23.12 34.53 9.81
CA ILE A 889 21.85 34.40 10.56
C ILE A 889 22.03 35.20 11.85
N ASP A 890 21.26 36.27 12.02
CA ASP A 890 21.26 37.05 13.25
C ASP A 890 20.25 36.43 14.23
N PRO A 891 20.68 35.81 15.35
CA PRO A 891 19.74 35.20 16.27
C PRO A 891 18.91 36.21 17.06
N ALA A 892 19.30 37.49 17.08
CA ALA A 892 18.46 38.54 17.64
C ALA A 892 17.22 38.80 16.78
N THR A 893 17.25 38.56 15.46
CA THR A 893 16.13 38.85 14.53
C THR A 893 15.65 37.65 13.70
N ASN A 894 16.15 36.42 13.92
CA ASN A 894 15.83 35.26 13.07
C ASN A 894 15.23 34.06 13.83
N LEU A 895 14.58 34.28 14.97
CA LEU A 895 14.02 33.24 15.87
C LEU A 895 13.16 32.17 15.17
N ASN A 896 12.51 32.48 14.04
CA ASN A 896 11.67 31.53 13.29
C ASN A 896 12.47 30.47 12.51
N TYR A 897 13.75 30.72 12.24
CA TYR A 897 14.71 29.78 11.63
C TYR A 897 15.47 28.94 12.67
N LEU A 898 15.31 29.25 13.96
CA LEU A 898 16.11 28.69 15.05
C LEU A 898 15.37 27.60 15.82
N TRP A 899 16.11 26.53 16.14
CA TRP A 899 15.62 25.32 16.77
C TRP A 899 16.48 24.98 17.99
N LYS A 900 15.91 25.07 19.19
CA LYS A 900 16.53 24.62 20.44
C LYS A 900 16.42 23.10 20.54
N VAL A 901 17.54 22.44 20.83
CA VAL A 901 17.56 21.01 21.16
C VAL A 901 17.20 20.85 22.64
N GLU A 902 16.05 20.27 22.94
CA GLU A 902 15.65 20.01 24.34
C GLU A 902 15.95 18.60 24.82
N GLU A 903 16.19 17.67 23.90
CA GLU A 903 16.54 16.28 24.17
C GLU A 903 17.27 15.73 22.96
N CYS A 904 18.37 15.00 23.15
CA CYS A 904 19.10 14.32 22.08
C CYS A 904 19.87 13.13 22.63
N GLY A 905 19.72 11.98 21.99
CA GLY A 905 20.38 10.72 22.37
C GLY A 905 19.49 9.52 22.10
N ASN A 906 20.01 8.30 22.29
CA ASN A 906 19.28 7.04 22.08
C ASN A 906 18.60 6.89 20.71
N GLY A 907 19.04 7.65 19.68
CA GLY A 907 18.43 7.67 18.35
C GLY A 907 17.26 8.64 18.16
N GLN A 908 16.94 9.48 19.16
CA GLN A 908 15.86 10.47 19.09
C GLN A 908 16.31 11.90 19.47
N ILE A 909 15.61 12.91 18.95
CA ILE A 909 15.86 14.33 19.18
C ILE A 909 14.56 15.13 19.31
N ALA A 910 14.48 16.05 20.27
CA ALA A 910 13.39 17.01 20.43
C ALA A 910 13.86 18.41 20.02
N LEU A 911 13.22 18.99 19.01
CA LEU A 911 13.59 20.27 18.41
C LEU A 911 12.45 21.28 18.54
N ARG A 912 12.62 22.30 19.40
CA ARG A 912 11.64 23.38 19.62
C ARG A 912 12.02 24.63 18.82
N ASN A 913 11.11 25.16 18.01
CA ASN A 913 11.30 26.39 17.25
C ASN A 913 11.12 27.64 18.13
N LEU A 914 12.04 28.63 18.05
CA LEU A 914 12.07 29.74 19.01
C LEU A 914 10.98 30.82 18.78
N ALA A 915 10.56 31.11 17.54
CA ALA A 915 9.49 32.09 17.31
C ALA A 915 8.08 31.57 17.67
N THR A 916 7.90 30.26 17.81
CA THR A 916 6.58 29.64 18.01
C THR A 916 6.46 28.87 19.32
N GLY A 917 7.56 28.45 19.92
CA GLY A 917 7.58 27.60 21.12
C GLY A 917 7.16 26.14 20.86
N PHE A 918 6.78 25.79 19.63
CA PHE A 918 6.32 24.47 19.20
C PHE A 918 7.46 23.59 18.69
N TYR A 919 7.27 22.28 18.67
CA TYR A 919 8.25 21.27 18.27
C TYR A 919 8.10 20.82 16.81
N LEU A 920 9.17 20.28 16.23
CA LEU A 920 9.15 19.55 14.96
C LEU A 920 8.24 18.30 15.06
N ASP A 921 7.22 18.21 14.21
CA ASP A 921 6.16 17.19 14.32
C ASP A 921 6.61 15.76 13.95
N THR A 922 5.93 14.76 14.53
CA THR A 922 6.05 13.31 14.26
C THR A 922 4.72 12.66 13.87
N LEU A 923 3.59 13.36 13.99
CA LEU A 923 2.25 12.81 13.77
C LEU A 923 1.89 12.69 12.28
N GLN A 924 2.55 13.44 11.39
CA GLN A 924 2.44 13.29 9.94
C GLN A 924 3.18 12.05 9.42
N ASN A 925 2.78 10.86 9.87
CA ASN A 925 3.33 9.58 9.43
C ASN A 925 2.88 9.14 8.02
N LYS A 926 2.09 9.96 7.32
CA LYS A 926 1.60 9.73 5.96
C LYS A 926 2.69 10.09 4.92
N LEU A 927 2.71 9.42 3.77
CA LEU A 927 3.65 9.73 2.68
C LEU A 927 3.27 11.05 1.97
N SER A 928 4.26 11.73 1.36
CA SER A 928 4.07 12.92 0.50
C SER A 928 3.42 14.13 1.20
N THR A 929 3.34 14.12 2.54
CA THR A 929 2.52 15.07 3.31
C THR A 929 3.37 16.22 3.85
N ALA A 930 2.78 17.40 3.99
CA ALA A 930 3.47 18.61 4.44
C ALA A 930 3.68 18.58 5.97
N LEU A 931 4.94 18.70 6.40
CA LEU A 931 5.34 18.64 7.80
C LEU A 931 4.99 19.95 8.53
N ARG A 932 4.64 19.87 9.82
CA ARG A 932 4.20 21.02 10.63
C ARG A 932 5.03 21.16 11.92
N ASN A 933 4.71 22.15 12.74
CA ASN A 933 5.08 22.21 14.15
C ASN A 933 3.88 21.91 15.07
N VAL A 934 4.13 21.35 16.26
CA VAL A 934 3.11 20.91 17.24
C VAL A 934 3.42 21.38 18.65
N GLU A 935 2.40 21.54 19.50
CA GLU A 935 2.57 22.03 20.88
C GLU A 935 3.23 21.00 21.80
N GLU A 936 2.83 19.73 21.70
CA GLU A 936 3.38 18.64 22.50
C GLU A 936 4.83 18.32 22.11
N LYS A 937 5.64 17.87 23.08
CA LYS A 937 7.03 17.47 22.84
C LYS A 937 7.09 16.20 21.99
N ALA A 938 7.37 16.38 20.71
CA ALA A 938 7.65 15.30 19.77
C ALA A 938 9.13 14.86 19.82
N LEU A 939 9.37 13.56 19.67
CA LEU A 939 10.70 12.94 19.65
C LEU A 939 10.98 12.30 18.28
N VAL A 940 11.60 13.09 17.41
CA VAL A 940 11.94 12.73 16.03
C VAL A 940 13.15 11.78 16.04
N GLY A 941 13.12 10.70 15.26
CA GLY A 941 14.27 9.79 15.15
C GLY A 941 15.40 10.40 14.32
N TYR A 942 16.64 9.92 14.45
CA TYR A 942 17.75 10.36 13.59
C TYR A 942 18.71 9.24 13.19
N GLN A 943 19.37 9.41 12.05
CA GLN A 943 20.53 8.62 11.61
C GLN A 943 21.52 9.51 10.84
N SER A 944 22.75 9.06 10.65
CA SER A 944 23.68 9.71 9.71
C SER A 944 23.19 9.52 8.27
N ALA A 945 23.26 10.57 7.46
CA ALA A 945 22.98 10.53 6.03
C ALA A 945 24.12 9.90 5.19
N MET A 946 25.18 9.41 5.85
CA MET A 946 26.44 8.93 5.24
C MET A 946 27.13 9.99 4.35
N ILE A 947 26.99 11.27 4.72
CA ILE A 947 27.70 12.42 4.14
C ILE A 947 28.23 13.31 5.28
N PRO A 948 29.30 14.09 5.06
CA PRO A 948 29.86 14.93 6.11
C PRO A 948 28.81 15.86 6.71
N ARG A 949 28.69 15.86 8.05
CA ARG A 949 27.77 16.69 8.84
C ARG A 949 26.27 16.44 8.59
N GLY A 950 25.93 15.39 7.84
CA GLY A 950 24.56 15.13 7.37
C GLY A 950 23.80 14.11 8.21
N PHE A 951 22.55 14.44 8.50
CA PHE A 951 21.57 13.60 9.18
C PHE A 951 20.35 13.37 8.29
N ASN A 952 19.65 12.26 8.51
CA ASN A 952 18.25 12.12 8.13
C ASN A 952 17.40 12.10 9.41
N LEU A 953 16.34 12.92 9.43
CA LEU A 953 15.38 12.96 10.54
C LEU A 953 14.16 12.10 10.19
N ILE A 954 13.87 11.13 11.04
CA ILE A 954 12.82 10.12 10.89
C ILE A 954 11.57 10.63 11.60
N ILE A 955 10.57 11.03 10.82
CA ILE A 955 9.31 11.63 11.29
C ILE A 955 8.36 10.56 11.83
N GLY A 956 8.35 9.36 11.23
CA GLY A 956 7.46 8.27 11.61
C GLY A 956 7.57 7.08 10.66
N LYS A 957 6.51 6.27 10.54
CA LYS A 957 6.45 5.12 9.63
C LYS A 957 5.19 5.09 8.75
N TYR A 958 5.38 4.70 7.49
CA TYR A 958 4.32 4.45 6.52
C TYR A 958 4.51 3.06 5.88
N ASN A 959 3.54 2.15 6.05
CA ASN A 959 3.63 0.75 5.61
C ASN A 959 4.95 0.08 6.06
N ASP A 960 5.19 0.10 7.38
CA ASP A 960 6.38 -0.39 8.11
C ASP A 960 7.74 0.25 7.77
N LYS A 961 7.81 1.05 6.70
CA LYS A 961 9.00 1.81 6.27
C LYS A 961 9.06 3.17 6.97
N ASP A 962 10.26 3.56 7.38
CA ASP A 962 10.52 4.90 7.93
C ASP A 962 10.24 5.99 6.89
N VAL A 963 9.60 7.09 7.33
CA VAL A 963 9.43 8.32 6.55
C VAL A 963 10.29 9.44 7.13
N TYR A 964 10.96 10.16 6.25
CA TYR A 964 12.02 11.11 6.56
C TYR A 964 11.60 12.54 6.19
N MET A 965 12.12 13.51 6.93
CA MET A 965 12.03 14.94 6.61
C MET A 965 12.72 15.24 5.27
N ASN A 966 12.02 15.86 4.33
CA ASN A 966 12.49 16.10 2.97
C ASN A 966 12.17 17.51 2.46
N PHE A 967 13.06 18.06 1.63
CA PHE A 967 12.85 19.32 0.90
C PHE A 967 12.03 19.06 -0.37
N GLN A 968 10.82 19.62 -0.49
CA GLN A 968 9.93 19.43 -1.64
C GLN A 968 10.48 20.10 -2.94
N GLY A 969 11.23 19.37 -3.77
CA GLY A 969 11.98 19.92 -4.92
C GLY A 969 11.30 21.00 -5.78
N ASP A 970 10.05 20.77 -6.21
CA ASP A 970 9.27 21.74 -7.02
C ASP A 970 8.57 22.85 -6.21
N GLY A 971 8.53 22.74 -4.89
CA GLY A 971 7.87 23.65 -3.95
C GLY A 971 8.82 24.43 -3.04
N VAL A 972 8.35 24.67 -1.81
CA VAL A 972 9.05 25.38 -0.69
C VAL A 972 8.71 24.80 0.69
N ASN A 973 8.00 23.66 0.76
CA ASN A 973 7.55 23.06 2.02
C ASN A 973 8.50 21.94 2.45
N MET A 974 8.62 21.69 3.76
CA MET A 974 9.13 20.41 4.25
C MET A 974 8.03 19.37 4.13
N VAL A 975 8.39 18.18 3.66
CA VAL A 975 7.47 17.06 3.37
C VAL A 975 8.03 15.73 3.85
N THR A 976 7.21 14.70 3.91
CA THR A 976 7.59 13.32 4.28
C THR A 976 7.77 12.40 3.07
N TRP A 977 8.91 11.70 2.98
CA TRP A 977 9.14 10.64 1.98
C TRP A 977 9.87 9.44 2.59
N ASN A 978 9.62 8.24 2.06
CA ASN A 978 10.19 6.96 2.53
C ASN A 978 11.53 6.60 1.86
N VAL A 979 12.32 7.61 1.46
CA VAL A 979 13.62 7.46 0.79
C VAL A 979 14.63 8.38 1.48
N ALA A 980 15.81 7.86 1.79
CA ALA A 980 16.87 8.59 2.48
C ALA A 980 18.28 8.19 2.01
N GLY A 981 19.28 8.98 2.41
CA GLY A 981 20.71 8.76 2.15
C GLY A 981 21.38 9.82 1.28
N ALA A 982 22.69 9.66 1.09
CA ALA A 982 23.64 10.66 0.58
C ALA A 982 23.23 11.49 -0.67
N ALA A 983 22.50 10.88 -1.60
CA ALA A 983 22.09 11.53 -2.86
C ALA A 983 20.68 12.16 -2.82
N THR A 984 19.98 12.08 -1.69
CA THR A 984 18.55 12.48 -1.56
C THR A 984 18.35 13.91 -1.05
N ASN A 985 17.12 14.38 -1.20
CA ASN A 985 16.57 15.61 -0.63
C ASN A 985 16.10 15.45 0.84
N SER A 986 16.58 14.44 1.57
CA SER A 986 16.24 14.18 3.00
C SER A 986 17.35 14.57 3.99
N ASN A 987 18.42 15.18 3.49
CA ASN A 987 19.67 15.37 4.21
C ASN A 987 19.75 16.77 4.84
N VAL A 988 19.88 16.84 6.17
CA VAL A 988 20.03 18.10 6.93
C VAL A 988 21.32 18.13 7.74
N LYS A 989 21.91 19.32 7.93
CA LYS A 989 22.92 19.61 8.96
C LYS A 989 22.32 20.52 10.02
N PHE A 990 22.86 20.38 11.22
CA PHE A 990 22.77 21.38 12.27
C PHE A 990 23.91 22.38 12.08
N VAL A 991 23.60 23.67 12.18
CA VAL A 991 24.59 24.74 12.30
C VAL A 991 24.34 25.43 13.62
N GLU A 992 25.33 25.38 14.51
CA GLU A 992 25.29 26.00 15.84
C GLU A 992 25.29 27.53 15.70
N ILE A 993 24.60 28.21 16.61
CA ILE A 993 24.43 29.67 16.57
C ILE A 993 24.91 30.24 17.91
N ASP A 994 26.20 30.59 17.96
CA ASP A 994 26.92 31.02 19.16
C ASP A 994 26.60 32.46 19.63
N ALA A 995 25.88 33.24 18.81
CA ALA A 995 25.84 34.71 18.89
C ALA A 995 24.93 35.28 20.00
N PHE A 996 25.06 34.76 21.22
CA PHE A 996 24.58 35.34 22.48
C PHE A 996 25.74 35.49 23.48
N GLU A 997 26.82 36.17 23.05
CA GLU A 997 27.97 36.56 23.88
C GLU A 997 27.50 37.45 25.07
N PRO A 998 27.59 36.98 26.34
CA PRO A 998 27.02 37.71 27.48
C PRO A 998 27.76 39.01 27.86
N GLU A 999 28.89 39.31 27.21
CA GLU A 999 29.72 40.49 27.52
C GLU A 999 29.26 41.76 26.77
N THR A 1000 28.36 41.60 25.80
CA THR A 1000 27.41 42.64 25.40
C THR A 1000 26.04 42.29 25.96
N GLU A 1001 25.49 43.13 26.84
CA GLU A 1001 24.07 43.04 27.19
C GLU A 1001 23.26 43.20 25.89
N SER A 1002 22.52 42.16 25.50
CA SER A 1002 21.64 42.21 24.34
C SER A 1002 20.40 43.02 24.73
N ASP A 1003 20.51 44.35 24.63
CA ASP A 1003 19.49 45.33 25.08
C ASP A 1003 18.07 45.03 24.55
N ALA A 1004 17.95 44.28 23.45
CA ALA A 1004 16.75 43.54 23.08
C ALA A 1004 17.08 42.22 22.37
N LEU A 1005 16.19 41.23 22.55
CA LEU A 1005 15.93 40.17 21.55
C LEU A 1005 14.72 40.59 20.71
N TYR A 1006 14.65 40.18 19.45
CA TYR A 1006 13.54 40.52 18.57
C TYR A 1006 12.80 39.31 17.99
N ALA A 1007 11.47 39.36 18.02
CA ALA A 1007 10.59 38.56 17.19
C ALA A 1007 10.36 39.28 15.85
N THR A 1008 11.15 38.95 14.84
CA THR A 1008 10.86 39.34 13.45
C THR A 1008 9.90 38.33 12.83
N TRP A 1009 8.73 38.81 12.37
CA TRP A 1009 7.85 38.00 11.53
C TRP A 1009 8.27 38.17 10.06
N PRO A 1010 8.56 37.08 9.32
CA PRO A 1010 9.35 37.15 8.09
C PRO A 1010 8.65 37.85 6.90
N THR A 1011 7.35 38.09 6.97
CA THR A 1011 6.63 39.02 6.06
C THR A 1011 5.31 39.45 6.70
N VAL A 1012 5.18 40.74 7.01
CA VAL A 1012 3.92 41.45 7.23
C VAL A 1012 3.51 42.13 5.92
N ARG A 1013 2.22 42.13 5.60
CA ARG A 1013 1.69 42.79 4.40
C ARG A 1013 1.23 44.20 4.74
N ASP A 1014 1.48 45.12 3.81
CA ASP A 1014 0.90 46.48 3.78
C ASP A 1014 -0.60 46.48 4.16
N GLY A 1015 -0.99 47.41 5.03
CA GLY A 1015 -2.30 47.51 5.66
C GLY A 1015 -2.37 46.89 7.07
N TYR A 1016 -3.58 46.50 7.49
CA TYR A 1016 -3.87 45.99 8.83
C TYR A 1016 -3.86 44.46 8.94
N GLN A 1017 -3.46 43.94 10.10
CA GLN A 1017 -3.56 42.52 10.49
C GLN A 1017 -3.72 42.36 12.02
N ILE A 1018 -4.15 41.18 12.49
CA ILE A 1018 -4.14 40.83 13.92
C ILE A 1018 -2.96 39.90 14.21
N MET A 1019 -2.26 40.15 15.33
CA MET A 1019 -1.19 39.29 15.85
C MET A 1019 -1.50 38.86 17.29
N THR A 1020 -1.17 37.61 17.61
CA THR A 1020 -1.29 37.00 18.95
C THR A 1020 -0.02 36.18 19.22
N LEU A 1021 0.90 36.70 20.02
CA LEU A 1021 2.25 36.15 20.17
C LEU A 1021 2.40 35.32 21.46
N PRO A 1022 3.12 34.18 21.44
CA PRO A 1022 3.22 33.26 22.57
C PRO A 1022 4.17 33.74 23.68
N PHE A 1023 4.71 34.95 23.59
CA PHE A 1023 5.59 35.60 24.56
C PHE A 1023 5.23 37.09 24.66
N GLY A 1024 5.61 37.74 25.76
CA GLY A 1024 5.44 39.19 25.90
C GLY A 1024 6.34 39.95 24.92
N VAL A 1025 5.83 41.06 24.38
CA VAL A 1025 6.61 41.97 23.52
C VAL A 1025 6.53 43.41 23.99
N TYR A 1026 7.66 44.10 23.97
CA TYR A 1026 7.78 45.54 24.24
C TYR A 1026 7.61 46.28 22.91
N TYR A 1027 6.50 47.01 22.77
CA TYR A 1027 6.16 47.71 21.54
C TYR A 1027 7.05 48.94 21.32
N VAL A 1028 7.48 49.14 20.08
CA VAL A 1028 8.22 50.32 19.62
C VAL A 1028 7.55 50.85 18.35
N GLU A 1029 7.39 52.18 18.28
CA GLU A 1029 6.81 52.88 17.13
C GLU A 1029 7.82 52.98 15.98
N GLU A 1030 7.44 52.52 14.78
CA GLU A 1030 8.26 52.62 13.56
C GLU A 1030 7.61 53.54 12.53
N GLU A 1031 8.40 54.25 11.72
CA GLU A 1031 7.89 55.18 10.67
C GLU A 1031 6.95 54.50 9.65
N SER A 1032 7.02 53.16 9.52
CA SER A 1032 6.20 52.34 8.64
C SER A 1032 5.27 51.35 9.35
N ALA A 1033 5.15 51.37 10.69
CA ALA A 1033 4.30 50.44 11.44
C ALA A 1033 3.77 51.00 12.78
N GLN A 1034 2.46 50.85 13.03
CA GLN A 1034 1.79 51.24 14.28
C GLN A 1034 0.93 50.08 14.85
N ALA A 1035 1.03 49.83 16.15
CA ALA A 1035 0.19 48.86 16.87
C ALA A 1035 -0.98 49.51 17.62
N TYR A 1036 -2.11 48.80 17.70
CA TYR A 1036 -3.35 49.30 18.26
C TYR A 1036 -4.09 48.23 19.09
N THR A 1037 -4.77 48.70 20.13
CA THR A 1037 -5.90 47.99 20.74
C THR A 1037 -7.21 48.44 20.09
N LEU A 1038 -8.19 47.55 19.99
CA LEU A 1038 -9.49 47.87 19.41
C LEU A 1038 -10.50 48.25 20.51
N LEU A 1039 -11.07 49.46 20.43
CA LEU A 1039 -12.08 49.94 21.38
C LEU A 1039 -13.49 49.41 21.09
N GLY A 1040 -13.78 49.08 19.84
CA GLY A 1040 -15.09 48.63 19.36
C GLY A 1040 -15.51 49.36 18.09
N GLU A 1041 -16.77 49.19 17.68
CA GLU A 1041 -17.40 49.96 16.63
C GLU A 1041 -18.15 51.16 17.20
N LYS A 1042 -17.97 52.32 16.58
CA LYS A 1042 -18.68 53.56 16.84
C LYS A 1042 -19.60 53.90 15.67
N ALA A 1043 -20.82 54.33 15.99
CA ALA A 1043 -21.82 54.70 14.99
C ALA A 1043 -21.43 55.98 14.22
N GLY A 1044 -21.62 55.97 12.90
CA GLY A 1044 -21.32 57.10 12.02
C GLY A 1044 -22.25 58.30 12.24
N GLU A 1045 -21.68 59.51 12.28
CA GLU A 1045 -22.46 60.74 12.41
C GLU A 1045 -22.95 61.24 11.04
N GLY A 1046 -24.26 61.27 10.82
CA GLY A 1046 -24.90 61.90 9.66
C GLY A 1046 -24.99 60.98 8.43
N GLU A 1047 -24.25 61.33 7.37
CA GLU A 1047 -24.13 60.52 6.14
C GLU A 1047 -22.80 59.71 6.10
N ASN A 1048 -22.01 59.74 7.18
CA ASN A 1048 -20.75 59.01 7.29
C ASN A 1048 -20.97 57.55 7.70
N ASN A 1049 -20.08 56.65 7.26
CA ASN A 1049 -20.09 55.26 7.67
C ASN A 1049 -19.71 55.08 9.16
N PRO A 1050 -20.07 53.94 9.79
CA PRO A 1050 -19.52 53.55 11.09
C PRO A 1050 -18.00 53.33 11.03
N THR A 1051 -17.36 53.32 12.19
CA THR A 1051 -15.90 53.22 12.33
C THR A 1051 -15.53 52.18 13.38
N LEU A 1052 -14.54 51.33 13.10
CA LEU A 1052 -13.81 50.61 14.15
C LEU A 1052 -12.77 51.58 14.74
N GLU A 1053 -12.92 51.92 16.01
CA GLU A 1053 -12.09 52.91 16.69
C GLU A 1053 -10.86 52.23 17.31
N LEU A 1054 -9.67 52.64 16.83
CA LEU A 1054 -8.38 52.08 17.22
C LEU A 1054 -7.69 53.01 18.22
N LYS A 1055 -7.26 52.45 19.35
CA LYS A 1055 -6.45 53.16 20.34
C LYS A 1055 -4.99 52.75 20.21
N ALA A 1056 -4.11 53.72 20.04
CA ALA A 1056 -2.68 53.47 19.89
C ALA A 1056 -2.11 52.80 21.14
N ILE A 1057 -1.25 51.80 20.92
CA ILE A 1057 -0.33 51.30 21.94
C ILE A 1057 0.84 52.30 21.96
N ASN A 1058 1.23 52.78 23.15
CA ASN A 1058 2.26 53.82 23.25
C ASN A 1058 3.65 53.19 23.06
N ASP A 1059 4.59 53.93 22.48
CA ASP A 1059 6.01 53.55 22.47
C ASP A 1059 6.49 53.19 23.90
N GLY A 1060 6.92 51.94 24.06
CA GLY A 1060 7.34 51.34 25.32
C GLY A 1060 6.27 50.72 26.23
N ASP A 1061 5.02 50.58 25.77
CA ASP A 1061 4.05 49.69 26.42
C ASP A 1061 4.39 48.21 26.15
N ILE A 1062 4.23 47.35 27.16
CA ILE A 1062 4.36 45.89 27.03
C ILE A 1062 3.00 45.30 26.63
N ILE A 1063 2.99 44.52 25.55
CA ILE A 1063 1.87 43.66 25.14
C ILE A 1063 2.11 42.27 25.76
N PRO A 1064 1.27 41.81 26.72
CA PRO A 1064 1.49 40.53 27.37
C PRO A 1064 1.28 39.33 26.44
N ALA A 1065 2.01 38.24 26.70
CA ALA A 1065 1.87 36.97 25.98
C ALA A 1065 0.40 36.53 25.87
N GLY A 1066 -0.01 36.08 24.68
CA GLY A 1066 -1.38 35.66 24.42
C GLY A 1066 -2.41 36.79 24.28
N THR A 1067 -2.03 38.06 24.33
CA THR A 1067 -2.93 39.18 24.09
C THR A 1067 -3.04 39.47 22.58
N PRO A 1068 -4.24 39.45 21.97
CA PRO A 1068 -4.42 39.84 20.58
C PRO A 1068 -4.37 41.36 20.41
N PHE A 1069 -3.70 41.83 19.35
CA PHE A 1069 -3.64 43.25 18.97
C PHE A 1069 -3.64 43.44 17.45
N ILE A 1070 -3.97 44.66 17.00
CA ILE A 1070 -3.96 45.03 15.58
C ILE A 1070 -2.62 45.70 15.27
N LEU A 1071 -1.94 45.26 14.22
CA LEU A 1071 -0.79 45.94 13.63
C LEU A 1071 -1.21 46.53 12.28
N GLN A 1072 -0.84 47.78 12.03
CA GLN A 1072 -0.90 48.42 10.73
C GLN A 1072 0.52 48.62 10.20
N THR A 1073 0.80 48.30 8.93
CA THR A 1073 2.00 48.76 8.23
C THR A 1073 1.64 49.55 6.97
N THR A 1074 2.57 50.38 6.48
CA THR A 1074 2.42 51.17 5.23
C THR A 1074 3.19 50.60 4.04
N ASP A 1075 3.90 49.49 4.27
CA ASP A 1075 4.71 48.77 3.31
C ASP A 1075 4.68 47.27 3.67
N THR A 1076 5.05 46.40 2.73
CA THR A 1076 5.26 44.97 3.00
C THR A 1076 6.67 44.77 3.56
N ILE A 1077 6.78 44.52 4.86
CA ILE A 1077 8.03 44.54 5.64
C ILE A 1077 8.21 43.28 6.50
N SER A 1078 9.44 42.99 6.91
CA SER A 1078 9.70 42.04 8.00
C SER A 1078 9.58 42.77 9.34
N TYR A 1079 8.36 42.91 9.86
CA TYR A 1079 8.13 43.64 11.11
C TYR A 1079 8.78 42.94 12.30
N THR A 1080 9.32 43.73 13.22
CA THR A 1080 10.29 43.29 14.24
C THR A 1080 9.91 43.87 15.59
N MET A 1081 9.67 43.02 16.60
CA MET A 1081 9.24 43.45 17.94
C MET A 1081 10.20 42.97 19.01
N ASN A 1082 10.54 43.82 19.98
CA ASN A 1082 11.36 43.43 21.13
C ASN A 1082 10.60 42.42 22.01
N LEU A 1083 11.25 41.36 22.48
CA LEU A 1083 10.72 40.48 23.54
C LEU A 1083 10.77 41.21 24.89
N ASP A 1084 9.82 40.89 25.78
CA ASP A 1084 9.75 41.38 27.16
C ASP A 1084 10.85 40.75 28.06
N ALA A 1085 12.10 41.13 27.81
CA ALA A 1085 13.29 40.84 28.64
C ALA A 1085 13.51 39.36 29.00
N TYR A 1086 13.70 38.51 27.98
CA TYR A 1086 13.98 37.07 28.16
C TYR A 1086 15.41 36.65 27.77
N ASP A 1087 15.89 35.60 28.43
CA ASP A 1087 17.05 34.80 27.98
C ASP A 1087 16.63 34.01 26.71
N PRO A 1088 17.37 34.11 25.58
CA PRO A 1088 17.00 33.44 24.33
C PRO A 1088 17.04 31.90 24.43
N PHE A 1089 17.84 31.35 25.35
CA PHE A 1089 17.82 29.92 25.65
C PHE A 1089 16.60 29.52 26.48
N ASN A 1090 15.91 30.46 27.15
CA ASN A 1090 14.85 30.20 28.13
C ASN A 1090 13.64 31.15 27.98
N ILE A 1091 13.22 31.43 26.74
CA ILE A 1091 11.98 32.16 26.42
C ILE A 1091 10.77 31.44 27.05
N PRO A 1092 9.96 32.11 27.89
CA PRO A 1092 8.74 31.54 28.45
C PRO A 1092 7.59 31.65 27.45
N TYR A 1093 7.04 30.51 27.04
CA TYR A 1093 5.90 30.47 26.12
C TYR A 1093 4.58 30.29 26.87
N VAL A 1094 3.56 31.02 26.42
CA VAL A 1094 2.15 30.89 26.81
C VAL A 1094 1.36 30.51 25.57
N PHE A 1095 0.61 29.41 25.64
CA PHE A 1095 -0.23 28.93 24.53
C PHE A 1095 -1.74 29.12 24.77
N GLU A 1096 -2.13 29.53 25.99
CA GLU A 1096 -3.49 30.02 26.26
C GLU A 1096 -3.64 31.47 25.75
N VAL A 1097 -4.72 31.75 25.02
CA VAL A 1097 -5.02 33.11 24.53
C VAL A 1097 -5.84 33.88 25.57
N VAL A 1098 -5.48 35.16 25.78
CA VAL A 1098 -6.26 36.11 26.57
C VAL A 1098 -7.48 36.57 25.73
N ASN A 1099 -8.55 35.78 25.78
CA ASN A 1099 -9.83 36.07 25.11
C ASN A 1099 -10.91 36.46 26.15
N PRO A 1100 -11.19 37.76 26.38
CA PRO A 1100 -12.20 38.19 27.34
C PRO A 1100 -13.62 37.85 26.91
N GLU A 1101 -14.50 37.58 27.87
CA GLU A 1101 -15.94 37.39 27.62
C GLU A 1101 -16.55 38.69 27.06
N ASN A 1102 -16.98 38.67 25.79
CA ASN A 1102 -17.38 39.84 24.99
C ASN A 1102 -16.24 40.83 24.65
N GLY A 1103 -14.99 40.36 24.54
CA GLY A 1103 -13.85 41.17 24.09
C GLY A 1103 -13.92 41.56 22.61
N THR A 1104 -13.29 42.69 22.24
CA THR A 1104 -13.31 43.27 20.88
C THR A 1104 -12.54 42.46 19.83
N ILE A 1105 -11.57 41.64 20.25
CA ILE A 1105 -10.80 40.74 19.38
C ILE A 1105 -10.74 39.37 20.08
N THR A 1106 -10.89 38.30 19.30
CA THR A 1106 -10.54 36.93 19.69
C THR A 1106 -9.21 36.58 19.02
N GLY A 1107 -8.18 36.21 19.79
CA GLY A 1107 -6.89 35.76 19.28
C GLY A 1107 -6.80 34.24 19.08
N THR A 1108 -5.82 33.81 18.28
CA THR A 1108 -5.49 32.41 17.96
C THR A 1108 -4.01 32.12 18.21
N MET A 1109 -3.69 31.04 18.92
CA MET A 1109 -2.33 30.48 18.96
C MET A 1109 -2.17 29.46 17.84
N THR A 1110 -2.79 28.30 17.99
CA THR A 1110 -3.07 27.40 16.86
C THR A 1110 -4.08 28.05 15.92
N GLY A 1111 -3.91 27.88 14.61
CA GLY A 1111 -4.87 28.39 13.63
C GLY A 1111 -6.20 27.66 13.73
N GLU A 1112 -7.30 28.39 13.56
CA GLU A 1112 -8.67 27.87 13.60
C GLU A 1112 -9.36 28.04 12.26
N ASN A 1113 -10.39 27.22 12.00
CA ASN A 1113 -11.31 27.46 10.89
C ASN A 1113 -12.60 28.02 11.44
N LEU A 1114 -12.78 29.35 11.34
CA LEU A 1114 -14.07 29.94 11.67
C LEU A 1114 -15.14 29.38 10.75
N SER A 1115 -16.15 28.82 11.39
CA SER A 1115 -17.48 28.71 10.82
C SER A 1115 -17.99 30.12 10.46
N TRP A 1116 -18.89 30.22 9.49
CA TRP A 1116 -19.15 31.45 8.75
C TRP A 1116 -20.55 32.00 9.04
N ASP A 1117 -21.38 31.20 9.71
CA ASP A 1117 -22.51 31.61 10.57
C ASP A 1117 -22.08 32.48 11.74
N VAL A 1118 -20.79 32.51 12.03
CA VAL A 1118 -20.16 33.48 12.93
C VAL A 1118 -20.12 34.84 12.23
N PHE A 1119 -21.30 35.38 11.93
CA PHE A 1119 -21.55 36.69 11.33
C PHE A 1119 -21.16 37.83 12.26
N GLY A 1120 -21.00 39.03 11.69
CA GLY A 1120 -20.66 40.23 12.44
C GLY A 1120 -19.23 40.20 13.02
N LYS A 1121 -18.34 39.45 12.34
CA LYS A 1121 -16.91 39.39 12.63
C LYS A 1121 -16.11 40.06 11.54
N GLY A 1122 -14.96 40.62 11.91
CA GLY A 1122 -13.99 41.20 10.98
C GLY A 1122 -12.73 40.33 10.89
N VAL A 1123 -12.24 40.07 9.69
CA VAL A 1123 -11.01 39.34 9.42
C VAL A 1123 -10.18 40.13 8.41
N PHE A 1124 -8.90 40.36 8.71
CA PHE A 1124 -8.01 41.03 7.76
C PHE A 1124 -7.53 40.08 6.66
N ARG A 1125 -7.59 40.54 5.42
CA ARG A 1125 -7.07 39.83 4.23
C ARG A 1125 -6.31 40.82 3.37
N ASN A 1126 -5.01 40.56 3.18
CA ASN A 1126 -4.10 41.44 2.43
C ASN A 1126 -4.17 42.91 2.92
N GLY A 1127 -4.05 43.14 4.23
CA GLY A 1127 -4.12 44.48 4.81
C GLY A 1127 -5.51 45.09 4.94
N ASN A 1128 -6.52 44.50 4.29
CA ASN A 1128 -7.86 45.07 4.16
C ASN A 1128 -8.84 44.33 5.08
N LEU A 1129 -9.73 45.07 5.74
CA LEU A 1129 -10.78 44.48 6.56
C LEU A 1129 -11.83 43.79 5.66
N THR A 1130 -12.10 42.53 5.92
CA THR A 1130 -13.18 41.76 5.29
C THR A 1130 -14.15 41.27 6.36
N TYR A 1131 -15.44 41.44 6.12
CA TYR A 1131 -16.49 41.03 7.05
C TYR A 1131 -16.84 39.56 6.84
N ILE A 1132 -17.26 38.89 7.90
CA ILE A 1132 -18.08 37.68 7.81
C ILE A 1132 -19.54 38.15 7.77
N SER A 1133 -20.04 38.34 6.54
CA SER A 1133 -21.41 38.74 6.20
C SER A 1133 -22.22 37.55 5.69
N SER A 1134 -23.53 37.73 5.51
CA SER A 1134 -24.42 36.77 4.83
C SER A 1134 -24.20 36.65 3.31
N GLU A 1135 -23.04 37.10 2.81
CA GLU A 1135 -22.57 36.95 1.41
C GLU A 1135 -21.15 36.34 1.37
N THR A 1136 -20.73 35.70 2.49
CA THR A 1136 -19.34 35.28 2.75
C THR A 1136 -19.16 33.78 2.54
N SER A 1137 -18.96 33.37 1.29
CA SER A 1137 -18.82 31.95 0.94
C SER A 1137 -17.60 31.26 1.56
N GLY A 1138 -17.86 30.17 2.28
CA GLY A 1138 -16.88 29.23 2.86
C GLY A 1138 -16.22 29.64 4.18
N ASN A 1139 -15.90 28.63 5.00
CA ASN A 1139 -15.14 28.77 6.27
C ASN A 1139 -13.98 29.76 6.16
N ARG A 1140 -13.80 30.59 7.18
CA ARG A 1140 -12.69 31.57 7.25
C ARG A 1140 -11.57 31.00 8.10
N SER A 1141 -10.61 30.36 7.44
CA SER A 1141 -9.35 29.92 8.07
C SER A 1141 -8.58 31.14 8.60
N ILE A 1142 -8.34 31.16 9.91
CA ILE A 1142 -7.53 32.15 10.62
C ILE A 1142 -6.19 31.47 10.92
N PRO A 1143 -5.04 32.06 10.51
CA PRO A 1143 -3.75 31.44 10.77
C PRO A 1143 -3.44 31.41 12.27
N GLY A 1144 -2.47 30.57 12.64
CA GLY A 1144 -1.89 30.64 13.98
C GLY A 1144 -1.20 31.98 14.21
N ASN A 1145 -1.10 32.36 15.49
CA ASN A 1145 -0.58 33.65 15.95
C ASN A 1145 -1.36 34.89 15.46
N SER A 1146 -2.67 34.78 15.24
CA SER A 1146 -3.50 35.84 14.66
C SER A 1146 -4.84 35.99 15.40
N GLY A 1147 -5.95 36.26 14.72
CA GLY A 1147 -7.27 36.39 15.34
C GLY A 1147 -8.32 37.03 14.45
N TYR A 1148 -9.48 37.33 15.04
CA TYR A 1148 -10.62 37.98 14.39
C TYR A 1148 -11.31 39.00 15.31
N ILE A 1149 -11.97 39.98 14.70
CA ILE A 1149 -12.68 41.07 15.37
C ILE A 1149 -14.11 40.64 15.73
N ASN A 1150 -14.55 41.00 16.93
CA ASN A 1150 -15.94 40.89 17.39
C ASN A 1150 -16.63 42.26 17.34
N TYR A 1151 -17.93 42.29 17.05
CA TYR A 1151 -18.73 43.48 17.34
C TYR A 1151 -18.80 43.74 18.86
N VAL A 1152 -18.45 44.97 19.25
CA VAL A 1152 -18.73 45.58 20.57
C VAL A 1152 -19.00 47.07 20.31
N GLU A 1153 -20.06 47.63 20.91
CA GLU A 1153 -20.37 49.06 20.77
C GLU A 1153 -19.39 49.93 21.57
N THR A 1154 -18.88 51.02 20.98
CA THR A 1154 -18.17 52.07 21.73
C THR A 1154 -18.67 53.46 21.39
N THR A 1155 -18.56 54.36 22.37
CA THR A 1155 -18.79 55.81 22.21
C THR A 1155 -17.49 56.61 22.30
N GLU A 1156 -16.37 55.96 22.62
CA GLU A 1156 -15.05 56.58 22.66
C GLU A 1156 -14.52 56.75 21.23
N THR A 1157 -13.87 57.89 20.95
CA THR A 1157 -13.10 58.08 19.71
C THR A 1157 -11.68 57.58 19.95
N GLY A 1158 -11.16 56.76 19.04
CA GLY A 1158 -9.78 56.32 19.03
C GLY A 1158 -8.79 57.37 18.54
N ASP A 1159 -7.52 57.00 18.52
CA ASP A 1159 -6.42 57.78 17.95
C ASP A 1159 -6.35 57.61 16.42
N ALA A 1160 -6.83 56.46 15.92
CA ALA A 1160 -7.05 56.15 14.51
C ALA A 1160 -8.38 55.36 14.34
N PHE A 1161 -8.81 55.14 13.10
CA PHE A 1161 -10.00 54.33 12.82
C PHE A 1161 -9.92 53.59 11.48
N ILE A 1162 -10.71 52.52 11.36
CA ILE A 1162 -10.98 51.84 10.09
C ILE A 1162 -12.42 52.17 9.70
N GLU A 1163 -12.62 52.80 8.54
CA GLU A 1163 -13.95 53.13 8.03
C GLU A 1163 -14.68 51.87 7.55
N LEU A 1164 -15.89 51.63 8.06
CA LEU A 1164 -16.68 50.46 7.71
C LEU A 1164 -17.56 50.74 6.49
N THR A 1165 -16.91 50.83 5.33
CA THR A 1165 -17.53 51.13 4.03
C THR A 1165 -18.55 50.08 3.54
N GLY A 1166 -18.60 48.91 4.19
CA GLY A 1166 -19.63 47.89 4.02
C GLY A 1166 -20.83 48.01 4.97
N GLY A 1167 -20.83 48.98 5.88
CA GLY A 1167 -21.79 49.10 6.98
C GLY A 1167 -21.26 48.54 8.31
N SER A 1168 -22.13 48.51 9.31
CA SER A 1168 -21.83 48.06 10.68
C SER A 1168 -21.43 46.57 10.74
N LEU A 1169 -20.61 46.18 11.72
CA LEU A 1169 -20.45 44.79 12.13
C LEU A 1169 -21.72 44.26 12.82
N THR A 1170 -22.62 45.13 13.28
CA THR A 1170 -24.01 44.71 13.55
C THR A 1170 -24.76 44.47 12.25
N THR A 1171 -25.43 43.32 12.17
CA THR A 1171 -26.73 43.31 11.51
C THR A 1171 -27.69 44.12 12.40
N GLY A 1172 -28.43 45.06 11.82
CA GLY A 1172 -29.24 46.05 12.57
C GLY A 1172 -30.48 45.51 13.29
N ILE A 1173 -30.45 44.25 13.74
CA ILE A 1173 -31.58 43.47 14.26
C ILE A 1173 -31.22 42.88 15.64
N ALA A 1174 -30.68 43.71 16.53
CA ALA A 1174 -30.44 43.33 17.93
C ALA A 1174 -31.77 43.02 18.66
N GLY A 1175 -32.15 41.74 18.71
CA GLY A 1175 -33.37 41.26 19.38
C GLY A 1175 -34.67 41.41 18.56
N GLY A 1176 -34.58 41.62 17.24
CA GLY A 1176 -35.77 41.62 16.38
C GLY A 1176 -36.28 40.21 16.13
N VAL A 1177 -37.42 39.86 16.74
CA VAL A 1177 -38.10 38.58 16.46
C VAL A 1177 -38.58 38.57 15.02
N ILE A 1178 -37.97 37.72 14.18
CA ILE A 1178 -38.44 37.47 12.82
C ILE A 1178 -39.85 36.89 12.89
N VAL A 1179 -40.81 37.60 12.30
CA VAL A 1179 -42.20 37.18 12.18
C VAL A 1179 -42.50 36.89 10.72
N ASP A 1180 -42.99 35.67 10.46
CA ASP A 1180 -43.37 35.14 9.14
C ASP A 1180 -43.95 36.21 8.20
N ASN A 1181 -43.47 36.24 6.95
CA ASN A 1181 -43.92 37.19 5.93
C ASN A 1181 -45.39 37.02 5.51
N ASN A 1182 -46.13 36.05 6.05
CA ASN A 1182 -47.60 35.96 5.98
C ASN A 1182 -48.32 36.49 7.24
N ALA A 1183 -47.62 36.65 8.37
CA ALA A 1183 -48.15 37.19 9.60
C ALA A 1183 -48.61 38.65 9.43
N LYS A 1184 -49.77 38.99 10.02
CA LYS A 1184 -50.37 40.31 9.90
C LYS A 1184 -49.95 41.24 11.04
N VAL A 1185 -48.82 41.91 10.85
CA VAL A 1185 -48.21 42.84 11.80
C VAL A 1185 -48.83 44.24 11.77
N ASN A 1186 -48.58 44.97 12.84
CA ASN A 1186 -48.85 46.41 12.94
C ASN A 1186 -47.52 47.15 12.79
N VAL A 1187 -47.44 48.06 11.81
CA VAL A 1187 -46.22 48.86 11.61
C VAL A 1187 -46.34 50.15 12.41
N TYR A 1188 -45.33 50.41 13.24
CA TYR A 1188 -45.18 51.62 14.04
C TYR A 1188 -44.00 52.42 13.51
N THR A 1189 -43.96 53.72 13.79
CA THR A 1189 -42.72 54.49 13.70
C THR A 1189 -41.74 54.03 14.78
N ILE A 1190 -40.45 54.32 14.60
CA ILE A 1190 -39.42 54.22 15.65
C ILE A 1190 -39.75 55.04 16.93
N SER A 1191 -40.71 55.97 16.83
CA SER A 1191 -41.29 56.74 17.95
C SER A 1191 -42.61 56.16 18.50
N GLY A 1192 -42.94 54.90 18.19
CA GLY A 1192 -44.08 54.16 18.76
C GLY A 1192 -45.46 54.51 18.20
N VAL A 1193 -45.56 55.33 17.15
CA VAL A 1193 -46.86 55.74 16.57
C VAL A 1193 -47.30 54.76 15.49
N GLN A 1194 -48.48 54.17 15.63
CA GLN A 1194 -48.96 53.19 14.65
C GLN A 1194 -49.28 53.85 13.30
N VAL A 1195 -48.56 53.48 12.24
CA VAL A 1195 -48.73 53.99 10.87
C VAL A 1195 -49.48 53.03 9.95
N ARG A 1196 -49.41 51.71 10.17
CA ARG A 1196 -50.21 50.71 9.43
C ARG A 1196 -50.70 49.59 10.37
N LYS A 1197 -51.78 48.91 9.98
CA LYS A 1197 -52.43 47.86 10.80
C LYS A 1197 -52.69 46.60 9.98
N ALA A 1198 -52.35 45.43 10.53
CA ALA A 1198 -52.60 44.12 9.95
C ALA A 1198 -52.16 43.98 8.46
N VAL A 1199 -51.01 44.58 8.13
CA VAL A 1199 -50.28 44.36 6.87
C VAL A 1199 -49.40 43.11 7.02
N LYS A 1200 -48.99 42.47 5.92
CA LYS A 1200 -47.92 41.46 6.01
C LYS A 1200 -46.66 42.08 6.65
N ALA A 1201 -45.87 41.27 7.35
CA ALA A 1201 -44.46 41.60 7.53
C ALA A 1201 -43.77 41.76 6.16
N ALA A 1202 -42.64 42.46 6.13
CA ALA A 1202 -41.96 42.88 4.92
C ALA A 1202 -40.46 42.60 5.07
#